data_AF-A0A1M5KJF0-F1
#
_entry.id   AF-A0A1M5KJF0-F1
#
_cell.length_a   1.000
_cell.length_b   1.000
_cell.length_c   1.000
_cell.angle_alpha   90.00
_cell.angle_beta   90.00
_cell.angle_gamma   90.00
#
_symmetry.space_group_name_H-M   'P 1'
#
loop_
_entity.id
_entity.type
_entity.pdbx_description
1 polymer ?
#
loop_
_entity_poly.entity_id
_entity_poly.type
_entity_poly.pdbx_seq_one_letter_code
_entity_poly.pdbx_strand_id
1 'polypeptide(L)'
;MGNTKSENGVNNPFYAVRIGSVIRGATGRFQTSVIKGNITSMITDKDVQLSMTGVSSYVYNDSLNQGFAGVSGSYGLSGLARINSGLSAHTGNSIAELTKKVKVNFNVQMISGVEFINFDELKVEDLINSLKKGPRDKAIDSLEKYNRVMAAIGTADLLTILKDADEASEIVKLVGEWVSSVQRFFRENGDGIVIGTVWGGIGTVSLTMNNKSTENSWKYGSKGNFTYAGLGKAITIEAAYDGSNTNRESGVSVETETWYIGGCVREQVTTWNKEVQGKAFSEISSINLLKEAPKLGDVKAPPTVPAFATPKKDPKLTDKINEIKDLDSLEAFAKAAAYDKARETEPDLTLDEFLRRSRERVNDENVQELQHGIAMNDLDVLAVDIQSNTVFEKTEQLENSAAEMPQAASNNHFTVLGVWIANWSDLFPWMATGYLNEIDDLNSTREIIKKQCMIQDFLTLAKTYYMLEATGISNEDFQMADFAQLARTFSTQAAYVRERFDDHDVIQTVYNRLGADAQKIYTVWNDIKFLRSAELGLGVLYKESGKKSSEKSIKDTIKKADHVDGFTRVWHETGSCSFLPDDYTAFSSFLKVVPFITPAGDIYAFGPSQMIFNQINNEGAMFSRNPSTAAKLEVDKVNSVLKKGDVVFYPIPFEAAKNITDSSWKGQSISTNVASIQNIDNHIANAIKAMKDLNVYSFSSSNWDPNWRPKESYSISAIKRQYIGLVDDNLNIFG
;
A
#
# COMPACT_ATOMS: atom_id res chain seq x y z
N MET A 1 -14.76 -23.66 3.40
CA MET A 1 -14.21 -24.11 4.70
C MET A 1 -12.91 -24.85 4.45
N GLY A 2 -11.84 -24.49 5.20
CA GLY A 2 -10.51 -25.09 5.08
C GLY A 2 -9.38 -24.10 4.75
N ASN A 3 -9.41 -22.86 5.24
CA ASN A 3 -8.23 -21.99 5.26
C ASN A 3 -7.19 -22.60 6.21
N THR A 4 -6.24 -23.38 5.69
CA THR A 4 -5.05 -23.77 6.45
C THR A 4 -4.18 -22.54 6.63
N LYS A 5 -4.43 -21.82 7.74
CA LYS A 5 -3.57 -20.78 8.29
C LYS A 5 -2.15 -21.32 8.40
N SER A 6 -1.17 -20.60 7.84
CA SER A 6 0.22 -20.76 8.27
C SER A 6 0.29 -20.40 9.76
N GLU A 7 1.18 -21.05 10.51
CA GLU A 7 1.22 -20.98 11.98
C GLU A 7 1.39 -19.56 12.57
N ASN A 8 1.55 -18.49 11.78
CA ASN A 8 1.44 -17.09 12.22
C ASN A 8 0.99 -16.13 11.09
N GLY A 9 -0.14 -16.40 10.43
CA GLY A 9 -1.06 -15.33 10.02
C GLY A 9 -0.78 -14.50 8.75
N VAL A 10 0.13 -14.88 7.85
CA VAL A 10 0.26 -14.18 6.54
C VAL A 10 -0.25 -15.07 5.40
N ASN A 11 -1.33 -14.64 4.73
CA ASN A 11 -1.86 -15.28 3.52
C ASN A 11 -1.03 -14.83 2.31
N ASN A 12 -0.46 -15.78 1.56
CA ASN A 12 0.14 -15.47 0.26
C ASN A 12 -0.97 -15.34 -0.80
N PRO A 13 -1.19 -14.17 -1.42
CA PRO A 13 -2.22 -13.98 -2.45
C PRO A 13 -1.94 -14.75 -3.74
N PHE A 14 -0.68 -15.15 -3.99
CA PHE A 14 -0.28 -15.97 -5.12
C PHE A 14 -0.26 -17.47 -4.80
N TYR A 15 -0.86 -17.87 -3.67
CA TYR A 15 -0.94 -19.27 -3.32
C TYR A 15 -1.64 -20.07 -4.43
N ALA A 16 -0.99 -21.14 -4.88
CA ALA A 16 -1.41 -22.02 -5.97
C ALA A 16 -1.51 -21.38 -7.37
N VAL A 17 -1.07 -20.12 -7.54
CA VAL A 17 -0.90 -19.52 -8.87
C VAL A 17 0.26 -20.19 -9.59
N ARG A 18 0.12 -20.43 -10.90
CA ARG A 18 1.14 -21.03 -11.76
C ARG A 18 1.14 -20.35 -13.12
N ILE A 19 2.15 -20.63 -13.93
CA ILE A 19 2.11 -20.26 -15.35
C ILE A 19 0.87 -20.84 -16.01
N GLY A 20 0.21 -20.00 -16.80
CA GLY A 20 -1.04 -20.27 -17.46
C GLY A 20 -2.28 -20.03 -16.60
N SER A 21 -2.14 -19.70 -15.32
CA SER A 21 -3.27 -19.25 -14.49
C SER A 21 -3.93 -18.05 -15.15
N VAL A 22 -5.25 -18.03 -15.13
CA VAL A 22 -6.06 -16.96 -15.71
C VAL A 22 -6.38 -15.93 -14.64
N ILE A 23 -6.40 -14.65 -14.97
CA ILE A 23 -6.83 -13.59 -14.04
C ILE A 23 -8.10 -12.90 -14.54
N ARG A 24 -9.03 -12.64 -13.61
CA ARG A 24 -10.24 -11.85 -13.86
C ARG A 24 -10.03 -10.43 -13.34
N GLY A 25 -9.85 -9.47 -14.24
CA GLY A 25 -9.54 -8.08 -13.91
C GLY A 25 -10.59 -7.40 -13.05
N ALA A 26 -11.86 -7.81 -13.19
CA ALA A 26 -12.95 -7.33 -12.34
C ALA A 26 -12.80 -7.70 -10.85
N THR A 27 -12.08 -8.79 -10.53
CA THR A 27 -11.98 -9.32 -9.16
C THR A 27 -10.54 -9.46 -8.64
N GLY A 28 -9.55 -9.35 -9.52
CA GLY A 28 -8.15 -9.65 -9.20
C GLY A 28 -7.86 -11.12 -8.86
N ARG A 29 -8.85 -12.02 -8.96
CA ARG A 29 -8.69 -13.43 -8.59
C ARG A 29 -8.07 -14.24 -9.72
N PHE A 30 -7.19 -15.16 -9.34
CA PHE A 30 -6.59 -16.15 -10.24
C PHE A 30 -7.41 -17.43 -10.31
N GLN A 31 -7.50 -18.00 -11.51
CA GLN A 31 -8.10 -19.31 -11.79
C GLN A 31 -7.02 -20.31 -12.17
N THR A 32 -7.42 -21.59 -12.26
CA THR A 32 -6.51 -22.68 -12.62
C THR A 32 -5.83 -22.45 -13.97
N SER A 33 -4.62 -22.98 -14.12
CA SER A 33 -3.88 -22.87 -15.38
C SER A 33 -4.64 -23.45 -16.57
N VAL A 34 -4.66 -22.71 -17.68
CA VAL A 34 -5.25 -23.14 -18.95
C VAL A 34 -4.25 -23.74 -19.92
N ILE A 35 -2.97 -23.80 -19.56
CA ILE A 35 -1.90 -24.40 -20.36
C ILE A 35 -1.80 -25.91 -20.07
N LYS A 36 -1.42 -26.66 -21.11
CA LYS A 36 -1.02 -28.07 -21.10
C LYS A 36 0.29 -28.21 -21.88
N GLY A 37 1.12 -29.16 -21.47
CA GLY A 37 2.43 -29.39 -22.08
C GLY A 37 3.54 -28.55 -21.43
N ASN A 38 4.77 -28.74 -21.92
CA ASN A 38 5.97 -28.19 -21.32
C ASN A 38 6.48 -27.02 -22.17
N ILE A 39 5.80 -25.89 -22.12
CA ILE A 39 6.17 -24.70 -22.92
C ILE A 39 6.90 -23.62 -22.10
N THR A 40 7.29 -23.96 -20.88
CA THR A 40 7.93 -23.03 -19.94
C THR A 40 9.43 -23.29 -19.84
N SER A 41 10.16 -22.23 -19.48
CA SER A 41 11.58 -22.25 -19.17
C SER A 41 11.79 -21.63 -17.78
N MET A 42 12.87 -22.03 -17.09
CA MET A 42 13.27 -21.48 -15.80
C MET A 42 14.63 -20.83 -15.94
N ILE A 43 14.73 -19.54 -15.62
CA ILE A 43 16.00 -18.86 -15.40
C ILE A 43 16.28 -18.87 -13.90
N THR A 44 17.47 -19.33 -13.53
CA THR A 44 17.93 -19.23 -12.15
C THR A 44 18.38 -17.80 -11.91
N ASP A 45 17.72 -17.13 -10.98
CA ASP A 45 18.07 -15.78 -10.54
C ASP A 45 18.07 -15.79 -9.01
N LYS A 46 19.24 -15.55 -8.44
CA LYS A 46 19.49 -15.72 -7.01
C LYS A 46 19.72 -14.35 -6.42
N ASP A 47 18.68 -13.82 -5.81
CA ASP A 47 18.77 -12.59 -5.02
C ASP A 47 18.36 -12.86 -3.58
N VAL A 48 19.09 -12.25 -2.65
CA VAL A 48 18.77 -12.30 -1.22
C VAL A 48 18.80 -10.89 -0.69
N GLN A 49 17.64 -10.41 -0.28
CA GLN A 49 17.50 -9.13 0.37
C GLN A 49 17.27 -9.35 1.85
N LEU A 50 18.07 -8.65 2.65
CA LEU A 50 17.98 -8.67 4.09
C LEU A 50 17.63 -7.26 4.53
N SER A 51 16.57 -7.14 5.30
CA SER A 51 16.14 -5.86 5.84
C SER A 51 15.88 -6.01 7.32
N MET A 52 16.00 -4.90 8.04
CA MET A 52 15.54 -4.84 9.41
C MET A 52 14.47 -3.78 9.47
N THR A 53 13.30 -4.21 9.92
CA THR A 53 12.17 -3.37 10.24
C THR A 53 12.05 -3.31 11.77
N GLY A 54 11.28 -2.39 12.32
CA GLY A 54 11.14 -2.14 13.73
C GLY A 54 9.98 -1.21 13.97
N VAL A 55 9.33 -1.44 15.10
CA VAL A 55 8.11 -0.80 15.54
C VAL A 55 8.35 -0.37 16.97
N SER A 56 8.34 0.93 17.23
CA SER A 56 8.40 1.47 18.58
C SER A 56 7.14 2.27 18.86
N SER A 57 6.60 2.13 20.07
CA SER A 57 5.51 2.97 20.56
C SER A 57 5.92 4.45 20.67
N TYR A 58 7.21 4.79 20.53
CA TYR A 58 7.76 6.13 20.79
C TYR A 58 8.65 6.71 19.67
N VAL A 59 9.08 5.90 18.70
CA VAL A 59 10.14 6.24 17.73
C VAL A 59 9.78 5.66 16.35
N TYR A 60 9.49 6.51 15.35
CA TYR A 60 9.22 6.08 13.98
C TYR A 60 10.39 6.39 13.04
N ASN A 61 10.81 5.40 12.23
CA ASN A 61 11.76 5.54 11.13
C ASN A 61 11.17 4.88 9.87
N ASP A 62 11.21 5.58 8.73
CA ASP A 62 10.77 5.12 7.41
C ASP A 62 11.34 3.73 7.05
N SER A 63 12.62 3.48 7.35
CA SER A 63 13.28 2.20 7.06
C SER A 63 12.93 1.08 8.04
N LEU A 64 12.49 1.43 9.26
CA LEU A 64 12.12 0.46 10.28
C LEU A 64 10.63 0.11 10.20
N ASN A 65 9.71 1.05 10.02
CA ASN A 65 8.28 0.71 10.12
C ASN A 65 7.66 0.12 8.84
N GLN A 66 8.42 0.06 7.74
CA GLN A 66 7.94 -0.51 6.47
C GLN A 66 7.98 -2.04 6.50
N GLY A 67 6.91 -2.69 6.99
CA GLY A 67 6.75 -4.14 6.90
C GLY A 67 6.78 -4.63 5.45
N PHE A 68 7.49 -5.74 5.20
CA PHE A 68 7.85 -6.22 3.86
C PHE A 68 6.67 -6.83 3.05
N ALA A 69 5.53 -7.13 3.67
CA ALA A 69 4.43 -7.73 2.94
C ALA A 69 3.55 -6.62 2.34
N GLY A 70 3.88 -6.13 1.16
CA GLY A 70 2.99 -5.33 0.30
C GLY A 70 2.91 -6.02 -1.05
N VAL A 71 1.73 -6.22 -1.63
CA VAL A 71 1.67 -6.65 -3.03
C VAL A 71 1.94 -5.42 -3.88
N SER A 72 3.12 -5.33 -4.48
CA SER A 72 3.42 -4.30 -5.48
C SER A 72 2.71 -4.63 -6.80
N GLY A 73 2.35 -3.60 -7.56
CA GLY A 73 1.78 -3.75 -8.89
C GLY A 73 0.26 -3.65 -8.92
N SER A 74 -0.32 -3.94 -10.07
CA SER A 74 -1.73 -3.66 -10.33
C SER A 74 -2.16 -4.38 -11.61
N TYR A 75 -3.40 -4.87 -11.65
CA TYR A 75 -3.99 -5.49 -12.84
C TYR A 75 -5.41 -4.98 -13.07
N GLY A 76 -5.77 -4.73 -14.33
CA GLY A 76 -7.03 -4.11 -14.69
C GLY A 76 -7.52 -4.51 -16.09
N LEU A 77 -8.84 -4.55 -16.23
CA LEU A 77 -9.58 -4.64 -17.51
C LEU A 77 -9.46 -3.36 -18.34
N SER A 78 -9.02 -2.28 -17.70
CA SER A 78 -8.67 -0.99 -18.24
C SER A 78 -7.18 -0.93 -18.57
N GLY A 79 -6.76 -0.12 -19.54
CA GLY A 79 -5.34 0.01 -19.88
C GLY A 79 -4.52 0.74 -18.81
N LEU A 80 -5.19 1.16 -17.73
CA LEU A 80 -4.63 1.51 -16.43
C LEU A 80 -4.98 0.46 -15.40
N ALA A 81 -4.05 0.20 -14.51
CA ALA A 81 -4.16 -0.87 -13.56
C ALA A 81 -4.82 -0.40 -12.25
N ARG A 82 -5.55 -1.29 -11.55
CA ARG A 82 -6.25 -0.95 -10.29
C ARG A 82 -5.24 -0.72 -9.15
N ILE A 83 -5.30 0.44 -8.49
CA ILE A 83 -4.36 0.87 -7.42
C ILE A 83 -4.39 -0.03 -6.16
N ASN A 84 -5.35 -0.94 -6.06
CA ASN A 84 -5.71 -1.66 -4.82
C ASN A 84 -4.60 -2.50 -4.17
N SER A 85 -3.57 -2.96 -4.89
CA SER A 85 -2.69 -4.03 -4.35
C SER A 85 -1.55 -3.53 -3.44
N GLY A 86 -1.07 -2.30 -3.63
CA GLY A 86 -0.02 -1.70 -2.78
C GLY A 86 -0.47 -1.29 -1.38
N LEU A 87 -1.78 -1.23 -1.14
CA LEU A 87 -2.39 -0.67 0.06
C LEU A 87 -2.76 -1.72 1.13
N SER A 88 -2.97 -2.98 0.75
CA SER A 88 -3.70 -3.95 1.59
C SER A 88 -2.86 -4.75 2.57
N ALA A 89 -1.54 -4.66 2.56
CA ALA A 89 -0.71 -5.51 3.41
C ALA A 89 0.28 -4.75 4.32
N HIS A 90 0.26 -3.41 4.28
CA HIS A 90 1.07 -2.56 5.17
C HIS A 90 0.43 -2.37 6.57
N THR A 91 0.07 -3.48 7.21
CA THR A 91 -0.33 -3.47 8.63
C THR A 91 0.93 -3.40 9.48
N GLY A 92 1.47 -2.18 9.65
CA GLY A 92 2.51 -1.94 10.63
C GLY A 92 2.05 -2.48 11.99
N ASN A 93 2.83 -3.37 12.61
CA ASN A 93 2.50 -4.02 13.89
C ASN A 93 2.60 -3.09 15.12
N SER A 94 2.41 -1.78 14.93
CA SER A 94 2.48 -0.77 15.97
C SER A 94 1.36 -0.96 16.97
N ILE A 95 1.62 -1.59 18.11
CA ILE A 95 0.68 -1.66 19.22
C ILE A 95 1.02 -0.50 20.17
N ALA A 96 0.06 0.40 20.39
CA ALA A 96 0.21 1.43 21.42
C ALA A 96 -0.13 0.79 22.78
N GLU A 97 0.85 0.55 23.63
CA GLU A 97 0.63 0.04 24.98
C GLU A 97 1.39 0.90 26.01
N LEU A 98 0.89 0.92 27.26
CA LEU A 98 1.54 1.57 28.40
C LEU A 98 2.89 0.91 28.76
N THR A 99 3.05 -0.36 28.39
CA THR A 99 4.32 -1.07 28.51
C THR A 99 5.29 -0.51 27.49
N LYS A 100 6.50 -0.16 27.92
CA LYS A 100 7.56 0.38 27.05
C LYS A 100 8.01 -0.76 26.12
N LYS A 101 7.37 -0.89 24.94
CA LYS A 101 7.59 -1.96 23.97
C LYS A 101 8.30 -1.45 22.72
N VAL A 102 9.39 -2.13 22.34
CA VAL A 102 10.06 -1.93 21.04
C VAL A 102 10.10 -3.28 20.34
N LYS A 103 9.44 -3.40 19.19
CA LYS A 103 9.52 -4.56 18.31
C LYS A 103 10.57 -4.31 17.22
N VAL A 104 11.43 -5.27 16.94
CA VAL A 104 12.44 -5.22 15.86
C VAL A 104 12.28 -6.50 15.05
N ASN A 105 12.07 -6.37 13.75
CA ASN A 105 11.84 -7.45 12.82
C ASN A 105 13.04 -7.57 11.88
N PHE A 106 13.60 -8.75 11.75
CA PHE A 106 14.66 -9.08 10.82
C PHE A 106 14.04 -9.88 9.70
N ASN A 107 14.04 -9.31 8.49
CA ASN A 107 13.38 -9.92 7.33
C ASN A 107 14.42 -10.44 6.35
N VAL A 108 14.09 -11.58 5.76
CA VAL A 108 14.78 -12.17 4.63
C VAL A 108 13.78 -12.33 3.49
N GLN A 109 14.17 -11.86 2.32
CA GLN A 109 13.52 -12.17 1.06
C GLN A 109 14.54 -12.90 0.20
N MET A 110 14.13 -14.02 -0.39
CA MET A 110 14.95 -14.82 -1.26
C MET A 110 14.22 -15.05 -2.57
N ILE A 111 14.83 -14.65 -3.67
CA ILE A 111 14.44 -14.99 -5.04
C ILE A 111 15.36 -16.14 -5.48
N SER A 112 14.78 -17.18 -6.07
CA SER A 112 15.53 -18.38 -6.49
C SER A 112 15.51 -18.59 -8.01
N GLY A 113 14.50 -18.07 -8.67
CA GLY A 113 14.42 -18.10 -10.13
C GLY A 113 13.07 -17.64 -10.63
N VAL A 114 13.01 -17.48 -11.94
CA VAL A 114 11.80 -17.09 -12.64
C VAL A 114 11.46 -18.13 -13.68
N GLU A 115 10.23 -18.62 -13.56
CA GLU A 115 9.63 -19.45 -14.57
C GLU A 115 8.84 -18.55 -15.52
N PHE A 116 8.90 -18.81 -16.83
CA PHE A 116 8.14 -18.07 -17.84
C PHE A 116 7.80 -18.95 -19.03
N ILE A 117 6.79 -18.56 -19.80
CA ILE A 117 6.49 -19.17 -21.11
C ILE A 117 7.60 -18.76 -22.09
N ASN A 118 8.25 -19.74 -22.72
CA ASN A 118 9.36 -19.48 -23.65
C ASN A 118 8.84 -19.01 -25.01
N PHE A 119 8.40 -17.75 -25.08
CA PHE A 119 7.78 -17.17 -26.27
C PHE A 119 8.70 -17.12 -27.48
N ASP A 120 10.01 -16.95 -27.30
CA ASP A 120 10.98 -16.85 -28.40
C ASP A 120 11.08 -18.18 -29.20
N GLU A 121 10.70 -19.31 -28.58
CA GLU A 121 10.63 -20.63 -29.21
C GLU A 121 9.21 -21.07 -29.60
N LEU A 122 8.20 -20.21 -29.41
CA LEU A 122 6.81 -20.51 -29.71
C LEU A 122 6.30 -19.63 -30.85
N LYS A 123 5.53 -20.24 -31.74
CA LYS A 123 4.63 -19.53 -32.65
C LYS A 123 3.25 -19.41 -32.06
N VAL A 124 2.43 -18.56 -32.65
CA VAL A 124 1.01 -18.42 -32.29
C VAL A 124 0.28 -19.77 -32.32
N GLU A 125 0.55 -20.60 -33.33
CA GLU A 125 -0.02 -21.95 -33.44
C GLU A 125 0.37 -22.86 -32.26
N ASP A 126 1.60 -22.75 -31.79
CA ASP A 126 2.15 -23.56 -30.70
C ASP A 126 1.47 -23.17 -29.39
N LEU A 127 1.33 -21.87 -29.15
CA LEU A 127 0.63 -21.36 -27.96
C LEU A 127 -0.83 -21.84 -27.91
N ILE A 128 -1.59 -21.76 -29.02
CA ILE A 128 -2.96 -22.28 -29.06
C ILE A 128 -3.00 -23.79 -28.81
N ASN A 129 -2.08 -24.55 -29.40
CA ASN A 129 -2.01 -26.00 -29.22
C ASN A 129 -1.61 -26.40 -27.78
N SER A 130 -0.92 -25.52 -27.07
CA SER A 130 -0.63 -25.64 -25.64
C SER A 130 -1.82 -25.33 -24.74
N LEU A 131 -2.96 -24.81 -25.27
CA LEU A 131 -4.15 -24.58 -24.45
C LEU A 131 -4.94 -25.87 -24.18
N LYS A 132 -5.57 -25.94 -23.01
CA LYS A 132 -6.61 -26.94 -22.71
C LYS A 132 -7.75 -26.83 -23.73
N LYS A 133 -8.48 -27.94 -23.93
CA LYS A 133 -9.49 -28.08 -24.99
C LYS A 133 -10.50 -26.92 -25.02
N GLY A 134 -11.07 -26.55 -23.87
CA GLY A 134 -12.07 -25.48 -23.78
C GLY A 134 -11.56 -24.11 -24.27
N PRO A 135 -10.49 -23.54 -23.69
CA PRO A 135 -9.86 -22.32 -24.17
C PRO A 135 -9.40 -22.42 -25.64
N ARG A 136 -8.77 -23.55 -26.01
CA ARG A 136 -8.30 -23.79 -27.40
C ARG A 136 -9.42 -23.65 -28.42
N ASP A 137 -10.52 -24.39 -28.23
CA ASP A 137 -11.62 -24.44 -29.20
C ASP A 137 -12.27 -23.05 -29.37
N LYS A 138 -12.33 -22.25 -28.29
CA LYS A 138 -12.84 -20.88 -28.35
C LYS A 138 -11.89 -19.90 -29.01
N ALA A 139 -10.58 -20.03 -28.79
CA ALA A 139 -9.59 -19.22 -29.49
C ALA A 139 -9.66 -19.44 -31.01
N ILE A 140 -9.88 -20.69 -31.42
CA ILE A 140 -10.08 -21.08 -32.83
C ILE A 140 -11.41 -20.53 -33.37
N ASP A 141 -12.51 -20.61 -32.61
CA ASP A 141 -13.80 -20.03 -33.00
C ASP A 141 -13.72 -18.52 -33.27
N SER A 142 -12.99 -17.77 -32.42
CA SER A 142 -12.74 -16.35 -32.64
C SER A 142 -11.88 -16.08 -33.89
N LEU A 143 -10.86 -16.91 -34.14
CA LEU A 143 -10.05 -16.81 -35.36
C LEU A 143 -10.88 -17.06 -36.63
N GLU A 144 -11.75 -18.08 -36.61
CA GLU A 144 -12.63 -18.39 -37.74
C GLU A 144 -13.57 -17.24 -38.07
N LYS A 145 -14.17 -16.64 -37.04
CA LYS A 145 -15.06 -15.48 -37.22
C LYS A 145 -14.30 -14.24 -37.69
N TYR A 146 -13.10 -14.02 -37.19
CA TYR A 146 -12.22 -12.96 -37.67
C TYR A 146 -11.90 -13.11 -39.16
N ASN A 147 -11.48 -14.30 -39.59
CA ASN A 147 -11.18 -14.57 -41.01
C ASN A 147 -12.42 -14.41 -41.90
N ARG A 148 -13.62 -14.74 -41.39
CA ARG A 148 -14.89 -14.47 -42.11
C ARG A 148 -15.14 -12.98 -42.33
N VAL A 149 -14.88 -12.14 -41.32
CA VAL A 149 -14.99 -10.68 -41.46
C VAL A 149 -13.96 -10.17 -42.46
N MET A 150 -12.69 -10.57 -42.32
CA MET A 150 -11.61 -10.18 -43.24
C MET A 150 -11.92 -10.56 -44.70
N ALA A 151 -12.45 -11.76 -44.93
CA ALA A 151 -12.86 -12.20 -46.26
C ALA A 151 -14.04 -11.40 -46.82
N ALA A 152 -14.97 -10.95 -45.97
CA ALA A 152 -16.13 -10.17 -46.38
C ALA A 152 -15.79 -8.70 -46.68
N ILE A 153 -14.89 -8.08 -45.92
CA ILE A 153 -14.48 -6.68 -46.12
C ILE A 153 -13.43 -6.53 -47.24
N GLY A 154 -12.62 -7.56 -47.50
CA GLY A 154 -11.56 -7.50 -48.50
C GLY A 154 -10.53 -6.42 -48.16
N THR A 155 -10.50 -5.34 -48.96
CA THR A 155 -9.60 -4.19 -48.78
C THR A 155 -10.32 -2.93 -48.27
N ALA A 156 -11.61 -3.03 -47.96
CA ALA A 156 -12.40 -1.91 -47.47
C ALA A 156 -12.10 -1.62 -46.00
N ASP A 157 -12.17 -0.34 -45.60
CA ASP A 157 -11.99 0.07 -44.21
C ASP A 157 -13.23 -0.28 -43.37
N LEU A 158 -13.04 -1.09 -42.33
CA LEU A 158 -14.12 -1.56 -41.47
C LEU A 158 -14.85 -0.40 -40.76
N LEU A 159 -14.15 0.65 -40.32
CA LEU A 159 -14.81 1.77 -39.64
C LEU A 159 -15.71 2.55 -40.57
N THR A 160 -15.33 2.70 -41.84
CA THR A 160 -16.18 3.31 -42.87
C THR A 160 -17.45 2.49 -43.09
N ILE A 161 -17.33 1.15 -43.17
CA ILE A 161 -18.48 0.25 -43.30
C ILE A 161 -19.43 0.37 -42.10
N LEU A 162 -18.88 0.48 -40.88
CA LEU A 162 -19.68 0.58 -39.65
C LEU A 162 -20.42 1.93 -39.50
N LYS A 163 -20.01 2.99 -40.22
CA LYS A 163 -20.74 4.26 -40.25
C LYS A 163 -22.04 4.16 -41.04
N ASP A 164 -22.05 3.35 -42.09
CA ASP A 164 -23.20 3.10 -42.96
C ASP A 164 -23.80 1.70 -42.70
N ALA A 165 -24.03 1.40 -41.41
CA ALA A 165 -24.41 0.06 -40.94
C ALA A 165 -25.66 -0.52 -41.63
N ASP A 166 -26.60 0.34 -42.04
CA ASP A 166 -27.83 -0.05 -42.74
C ASP A 166 -27.55 -0.62 -44.15
N GLU A 167 -26.53 -0.10 -44.85
CA GLU A 167 -26.17 -0.53 -46.21
C GLU A 167 -25.29 -1.80 -46.21
N ALA A 168 -24.66 -2.12 -45.08
CA ALA A 168 -23.73 -3.24 -44.91
C ALA A 168 -24.16 -4.24 -43.82
N SER A 169 -25.47 -4.43 -43.64
CA SER A 169 -26.06 -5.25 -42.56
C SER A 169 -25.46 -6.66 -42.37
N GLU A 170 -25.09 -7.35 -43.45
CA GLU A 170 -24.46 -8.68 -43.35
C GLU A 170 -23.03 -8.60 -42.79
N ILE A 171 -22.24 -7.58 -43.16
CA ILE A 171 -20.90 -7.38 -42.60
C ILE A 171 -21.00 -6.98 -41.12
N VAL A 172 -21.92 -6.09 -40.77
CA VAL A 172 -22.18 -5.68 -39.37
C VAL A 172 -22.53 -6.90 -38.52
N LYS A 173 -23.36 -7.81 -39.05
CA LYS A 173 -23.69 -9.06 -38.37
C LYS A 173 -22.46 -9.95 -38.15
N LEU A 174 -21.59 -10.10 -39.15
CA LEU A 174 -20.35 -10.87 -39.01
C LEU A 174 -19.40 -10.26 -37.97
N VAL A 175 -19.31 -8.94 -37.92
CA VAL A 175 -18.53 -8.21 -36.90
C VAL A 175 -19.09 -8.50 -35.51
N GLY A 176 -20.42 -8.39 -35.33
CA GLY A 176 -21.08 -8.72 -34.07
C GLY A 176 -20.88 -10.19 -33.64
N GLU A 177 -20.91 -11.14 -34.58
CA GLU A 177 -20.58 -12.55 -34.32
C GLU A 177 -19.13 -12.72 -33.82
N TRP A 178 -18.18 -12.02 -34.46
CA TRP A 178 -16.77 -12.02 -34.05
C TRP A 178 -16.57 -11.38 -32.67
N VAL A 179 -17.06 -10.16 -32.44
CA VAL A 179 -16.97 -9.47 -31.14
C VAL A 179 -17.56 -10.33 -30.03
N SER A 180 -18.74 -10.91 -30.24
CA SER A 180 -19.39 -11.80 -29.27
C SER A 180 -18.54 -13.04 -28.93
N SER A 181 -17.80 -13.57 -29.91
CA SER A 181 -16.90 -14.70 -29.67
C SER A 181 -15.69 -14.32 -28.81
N VAL A 182 -15.10 -13.13 -29.05
CA VAL A 182 -13.97 -12.60 -28.28
C VAL A 182 -14.41 -12.29 -26.85
N GLN A 183 -15.54 -11.60 -26.67
CA GLN A 183 -16.11 -11.32 -25.36
C GLN A 183 -16.45 -12.61 -24.59
N ARG A 184 -16.99 -13.63 -25.27
CA ARG A 184 -17.22 -14.95 -24.67
C ARG A 184 -15.91 -15.58 -24.23
N PHE A 185 -14.85 -15.48 -25.03
CA PHE A 185 -13.53 -15.97 -24.65
C PHE A 185 -13.03 -15.31 -23.36
N PHE A 186 -13.07 -13.97 -23.26
CA PHE A 186 -12.64 -13.25 -22.05
C PHE A 186 -13.51 -13.55 -20.83
N ARG A 187 -14.83 -13.61 -20.99
CA ARG A 187 -15.76 -13.93 -19.89
C ARG A 187 -15.48 -15.30 -19.27
N GLU A 188 -15.15 -16.29 -20.09
CA GLU A 188 -14.92 -17.67 -19.64
C GLU A 188 -13.46 -17.94 -19.24
N ASN A 189 -12.49 -17.29 -19.88
CA ASN A 189 -11.06 -17.54 -19.67
C ASN A 189 -10.29 -16.33 -19.14
N GLY A 190 -11.01 -15.41 -18.48
CA GLY A 190 -10.48 -14.16 -17.92
C GLY A 190 -9.85 -13.25 -18.97
N ASP A 191 -9.30 -12.15 -18.49
CA ASP A 191 -8.86 -11.05 -19.36
C ASP A 191 -7.39 -11.22 -19.80
N GLY A 192 -6.66 -12.03 -19.03
CA GLY A 192 -5.26 -12.30 -19.25
C GLY A 192 -4.79 -13.58 -18.58
N ILE A 193 -3.53 -13.90 -18.85
CA ILE A 193 -2.88 -15.13 -18.44
C ILE A 193 -1.54 -14.82 -17.77
N VAL A 194 -1.24 -15.55 -16.70
CA VAL A 194 0.07 -15.53 -16.04
C VAL A 194 1.09 -16.15 -16.99
N ILE A 195 2.00 -15.32 -17.50
CA ILE A 195 3.05 -15.70 -18.45
C ILE A 195 4.39 -15.96 -17.76
N GLY A 196 4.55 -15.51 -16.52
CA GLY A 196 5.73 -15.78 -15.72
C GLY A 196 5.47 -15.64 -14.23
N THR A 197 6.32 -16.28 -13.43
CA THR A 197 6.21 -16.32 -11.96
C THR A 197 7.57 -16.21 -11.31
N VAL A 198 7.68 -15.40 -10.27
CA VAL A 198 8.86 -15.30 -9.41
C VAL A 198 8.76 -16.33 -8.31
N TRP A 199 9.73 -17.25 -8.25
CA TRP A 199 9.81 -18.27 -7.20
C TRP A 199 10.77 -17.86 -6.09
N GLY A 200 10.33 -18.01 -4.85
CA GLY A 200 11.15 -17.63 -3.70
C GLY A 200 10.51 -17.94 -2.35
N GLY A 201 10.95 -17.18 -1.34
CA GLY A 201 10.39 -17.18 0.00
C GLY A 201 10.70 -15.89 0.74
N ILE A 202 9.86 -15.59 1.73
CA ILE A 202 9.98 -14.43 2.62
C ILE A 202 9.86 -14.93 4.05
N GLY A 203 10.68 -14.44 4.96
CA GLY A 203 10.60 -14.80 6.37
C GLY A 203 11.06 -13.69 7.29
N THR A 204 10.61 -13.76 8.54
CA THR A 204 10.90 -12.74 9.54
C THR A 204 11.14 -13.38 10.91
N VAL A 205 12.12 -12.84 11.63
CA VAL A 205 12.28 -13.01 13.08
C VAL A 205 11.98 -11.68 13.76
N SER A 206 10.98 -11.66 14.63
CA SER A 206 10.55 -10.48 15.37
C SER A 206 10.99 -10.59 16.83
N LEU A 207 11.59 -9.53 17.36
CA LEU A 207 11.95 -9.37 18.76
C LEU A 207 11.12 -8.26 19.37
N THR A 208 10.34 -8.56 20.40
CA THR A 208 9.58 -7.57 21.18
C THR A 208 10.27 -7.38 22.53
N MET A 209 10.83 -6.19 22.75
CA MET A 209 11.49 -5.78 23.98
C MET A 209 10.52 -5.02 24.87
N ASN A 210 10.22 -5.55 26.05
CA ASN A 210 9.29 -5.02 27.04
C ASN A 210 10.05 -4.53 28.27
N ASN A 211 9.97 -3.26 28.62
CA ASN A 211 10.61 -2.78 29.87
C ASN A 211 9.88 -3.31 31.12
N LYS A 212 10.64 -3.87 32.06
CA LYS A 212 10.28 -4.41 33.38
C LYS A 212 10.20 -3.33 34.47
N SER A 213 10.77 -2.15 34.27
CA SER A 213 10.75 -1.08 35.27
C SER A 213 9.38 -0.38 35.29
N THR A 214 8.75 -0.41 36.46
CA THR A 214 7.57 0.39 36.82
C THR A 214 7.93 1.86 37.04
N GLU A 215 9.17 2.28 36.76
CA GLU A 215 9.58 3.67 36.93
C GLU A 215 8.88 4.57 35.90
N ASN A 216 8.04 5.46 36.44
CA ASN A 216 7.24 6.47 35.74
C ASN A 216 8.07 7.59 35.07
N SER A 217 9.40 7.59 35.22
CA SER A 217 10.24 8.71 34.80
C SER A 217 10.87 8.47 33.42
N TRP A 218 10.05 8.51 32.37
CA TRP A 218 10.59 9.06 31.12
C TRP A 218 10.60 10.57 31.25
N LYS A 219 11.79 11.18 31.25
CA LYS A 219 11.94 12.63 31.29
C LYS A 219 11.38 13.23 30.00
N TYR A 220 10.12 13.63 30.03
CA TYR A 220 9.49 14.37 28.95
C TYR A 220 10.37 15.57 28.57
N GLY A 221 10.77 15.66 27.31
CA GLY A 221 11.47 16.83 26.77
C GLY A 221 12.97 16.96 27.09
N SER A 222 13.63 15.98 27.72
CA SER A 222 15.09 16.04 27.90
C SER A 222 15.83 15.17 26.87
N LYS A 223 16.16 15.77 25.73
CA LYS A 223 17.16 15.30 24.74
C LYS A 223 17.13 13.80 24.42
N GLY A 224 16.21 13.39 23.56
CA GLY A 224 16.43 12.21 22.72
C GLY A 224 17.06 12.69 21.41
N ASN A 225 18.35 12.41 21.20
CA ASN A 225 18.99 12.68 19.92
C ASN A 225 18.44 11.69 18.89
N PHE A 226 17.54 12.16 18.02
CA PHE A 226 17.12 11.40 16.85
C PHE A 226 18.35 11.15 15.98
N THR A 227 18.82 9.90 15.95
CA THR A 227 19.87 9.47 15.02
C THR A 227 19.31 8.29 14.26
N TYR A 228 18.81 8.52 13.04
CA TYR A 228 18.45 7.42 12.17
C TYR A 228 19.56 7.15 11.15
N ALA A 229 20.00 5.91 11.17
CA ALA A 229 20.86 5.35 10.15
C ALA A 229 20.05 5.23 8.86
N GLY A 230 20.50 5.90 7.79
CA GLY A 230 19.88 5.78 6.47
C GLY A 230 19.98 4.36 5.87
N LEU A 231 19.36 4.19 4.71
CA LEU A 231 19.33 2.97 3.90
C LEU A 231 20.72 2.28 3.87
N GLY A 232 20.76 1.01 4.25
CA GLY A 232 21.96 0.16 4.15
C GLY A 232 22.88 0.09 5.38
N LYS A 233 22.49 0.66 6.54
CA LYS A 233 23.27 0.55 7.78
C LYS A 233 22.62 -0.41 8.78
N ALA A 234 23.30 -1.53 9.04
CA ALA A 234 22.90 -2.46 10.09
C ALA A 234 23.19 -1.86 11.48
N ILE A 235 22.13 -1.51 12.23
CA ILE A 235 22.24 -1.02 13.62
C ILE A 235 22.16 -2.17 14.63
N THR A 236 22.71 -1.96 15.82
CA THR A 236 22.59 -2.91 16.94
C THR A 236 21.20 -2.82 17.59
N ILE A 237 20.78 -3.87 18.28
CA ILE A 237 19.53 -3.89 19.05
C ILE A 237 19.54 -2.78 20.14
N GLU A 238 20.71 -2.51 20.74
CA GLU A 238 20.93 -1.40 21.68
C GLU A 238 20.61 -0.02 21.08
N ALA A 239 21.09 0.24 19.86
CA ALA A 239 20.86 1.52 19.17
C ALA A 239 19.38 1.72 18.80
N ALA A 240 18.65 0.64 18.52
CA ALA A 240 17.21 0.67 18.26
C ALA A 240 16.37 0.92 19.54
N TYR A 241 16.87 0.52 20.71
CA TYR A 241 16.16 0.62 21.99
C TYR A 241 16.39 1.95 22.74
N ASP A 242 17.63 2.46 22.83
CA ASP A 242 17.98 3.57 23.77
C ASP A 242 18.36 4.91 23.13
N GLY A 243 18.26 5.06 21.80
CA GLY A 243 18.37 6.38 21.13
C GLY A 243 19.56 7.25 21.59
N SER A 244 20.71 6.64 21.88
CA SER A 244 22.00 7.23 22.36
C SER A 244 22.22 7.49 23.87
N ASN A 245 21.39 6.99 24.79
CA ASN A 245 21.80 6.89 26.20
C ASN A 245 22.53 5.55 26.49
N THR A 246 23.46 5.55 27.45
CA THR A 246 24.59 4.60 27.52
C THR A 246 24.54 3.64 28.73
N ASN A 247 23.38 3.37 29.32
CA ASN A 247 23.30 2.49 30.50
C ASN A 247 22.79 1.08 30.14
N ARG A 248 23.73 0.12 30.13
CA ARG A 248 23.56 -1.32 29.83
C ARG A 248 22.70 -2.12 30.82
N GLU A 249 22.17 -1.51 31.87
CA GLU A 249 21.29 -2.16 32.85
C GLU A 249 19.83 -1.80 32.59
N SER A 250 19.29 -2.24 31.45
CA SER A 250 17.87 -2.07 31.17
C SER A 250 17.10 -3.26 31.75
N GLY A 251 16.20 -3.00 32.71
CA GLY A 251 15.22 -3.98 33.14
C GLY A 251 14.28 -4.25 31.98
N VAL A 252 14.60 -5.16 31.06
CA VAL A 252 13.82 -5.47 29.86
C VAL A 252 13.61 -6.98 29.75
N SER A 253 12.41 -7.43 29.37
CA SER A 253 12.12 -8.78 28.88
C SER A 253 12.07 -8.77 27.36
N VAL A 254 12.50 -9.86 26.74
CA VAL A 254 12.49 -10.02 25.29
C VAL A 254 11.59 -11.19 24.94
N GLU A 255 10.66 -10.96 24.03
CA GLU A 255 9.80 -11.98 23.43
C GLU A 255 10.16 -12.11 21.95
N THR A 256 10.08 -13.32 21.40
CA THR A 256 10.49 -13.60 20.02
C THR A 256 9.39 -14.31 19.26
N GLU A 257 9.04 -13.81 18.08
CA GLU A 257 8.08 -14.43 17.15
C GLU A 257 8.74 -14.67 15.79
N THR A 258 8.30 -15.71 15.07
CA THR A 258 8.83 -15.98 13.73
C THR A 258 7.71 -16.37 12.77
N TRP A 259 7.89 -16.05 11.50
CA TRP A 259 7.04 -16.52 10.41
C TRP A 259 7.83 -16.62 9.10
N TYR A 260 7.34 -17.43 8.17
CA TYR A 260 7.89 -17.51 6.82
C TYR A 260 6.87 -18.08 5.82
N ILE A 261 7.03 -17.71 4.55
CA ILE A 261 6.38 -18.29 3.38
C ILE A 261 7.45 -18.78 2.40
N GLY A 262 7.28 -19.99 1.85
CA GLY A 262 8.33 -20.69 1.10
C GLY A 262 9.40 -21.30 2.02
N GLY A 263 9.56 -22.62 1.99
CA GLY A 263 10.52 -23.33 2.85
C GLY A 263 12.01 -23.04 2.60
N CYS A 264 12.38 -22.28 1.56
CA CYS A 264 13.76 -21.93 1.24
C CYS A 264 14.39 -20.98 2.27
N VAL A 265 13.59 -20.14 2.93
CA VAL A 265 14.04 -19.23 3.99
C VAL A 265 13.92 -19.81 5.41
N ARG A 266 13.34 -21.01 5.56
CA ARG A 266 13.06 -21.62 6.88
C ARG A 266 14.33 -21.78 7.73
N GLU A 267 15.40 -22.27 7.13
CA GLU A 267 16.68 -22.48 7.80
C GLU A 267 17.28 -21.16 8.30
N GLN A 268 17.12 -20.10 7.50
CA GLN A 268 17.55 -18.76 7.86
C GLN A 268 16.81 -18.22 9.08
N VAL A 269 15.47 -18.26 9.01
CA VAL A 269 14.60 -17.80 10.11
C VAL A 269 14.88 -18.61 11.37
N THR A 270 15.10 -19.92 11.25
CA THR A 270 15.43 -20.80 12.38
C THR A 270 16.77 -20.45 13.01
N THR A 271 17.79 -20.14 12.20
CA THR A 271 19.13 -19.78 12.67
C THR A 271 19.11 -18.43 13.38
N TRP A 272 18.50 -17.41 12.77
CA TRP A 272 18.29 -16.12 13.42
C TRP A 272 17.52 -16.24 14.73
N ASN A 273 16.46 -17.05 14.77
CA ASN A 273 15.69 -17.26 15.98
C ASN A 273 16.52 -17.89 17.10
N LYS A 274 17.39 -18.87 16.81
CA LYS A 274 18.30 -19.47 17.82
C LYS A 274 19.26 -18.44 18.44
N GLU A 275 19.65 -17.42 17.68
CA GLU A 275 20.55 -16.39 18.19
C GLU A 275 19.90 -15.43 19.19
N VAL A 276 18.56 -15.39 19.26
CA VAL A 276 17.85 -14.42 20.10
C VAL A 276 16.83 -15.04 21.06
N GLN A 277 16.30 -16.21 20.73
CA GLN A 277 15.24 -16.85 21.51
C GLN A 277 15.74 -17.22 22.91
N GLY A 278 15.00 -16.77 23.93
CA GLY A 278 15.26 -17.09 25.33
C GLY A 278 16.51 -16.42 25.94
N LYS A 279 17.24 -15.59 25.18
CA LYS A 279 18.39 -14.83 25.69
C LYS A 279 17.93 -13.51 26.33
N ALA A 280 18.66 -13.02 27.33
CA ALA A 280 18.38 -11.73 27.96
C ALA A 280 18.79 -10.55 27.05
N PHE A 281 18.21 -9.36 27.29
CA PHE A 281 18.54 -8.16 26.51
C PHE A 281 20.04 -7.85 26.50
N SER A 282 20.73 -8.01 27.64
CA SER A 282 22.18 -7.80 27.78
C SER A 282 23.03 -8.75 26.91
N GLU A 283 22.50 -9.91 26.54
CA GLU A 283 23.18 -10.91 25.71
C GLU A 283 22.97 -10.64 24.22
N ILE A 284 21.88 -9.95 23.85
CA ILE A 284 21.51 -9.69 22.45
C ILE A 284 21.70 -8.24 22.01
N SER A 285 21.87 -7.30 22.94
CA SER A 285 21.90 -5.85 22.67
C SER A 285 22.98 -5.44 21.66
N SER A 286 24.12 -6.12 21.66
CA SER A 286 25.23 -5.90 20.73
C SER A 286 25.15 -6.73 19.44
N ILE A 287 24.20 -7.66 19.32
CA ILE A 287 24.08 -8.53 18.14
C ILE A 287 23.63 -7.69 16.94
N ASN A 288 24.28 -7.94 15.81
CA ASN A 288 23.90 -7.42 14.51
C ASN A 288 23.46 -8.58 13.62
N LEU A 289 22.19 -8.97 13.73
CA LEU A 289 21.64 -10.14 13.04
C LEU A 289 21.75 -10.05 11.51
N LEU A 290 21.79 -8.85 10.94
CA LEU A 290 21.98 -8.64 9.51
C LEU A 290 23.43 -8.94 9.05
N LYS A 291 24.43 -8.74 9.91
CA LYS A 291 25.83 -9.06 9.60
C LYS A 291 26.16 -10.55 9.70
N GLU A 292 25.40 -11.30 10.50
CA GLU A 292 25.55 -12.75 10.69
C GLU A 292 24.69 -13.57 9.72
N ALA A 293 23.95 -12.90 8.82
CA ALA A 293 23.19 -13.56 7.78
C ALA A 293 24.11 -14.27 6.77
N PRO A 294 23.71 -15.43 6.21
CA PRO A 294 24.50 -16.13 5.23
C PRO A 294 24.69 -15.27 3.99
N LYS A 295 25.91 -15.38 3.46
CA LYS A 295 26.28 -14.75 2.20
C LYS A 295 25.50 -15.43 1.07
N LEU A 296 25.32 -14.74 -0.06
CA LEU A 296 24.62 -15.15 -1.30
C LEU A 296 24.83 -16.62 -1.78
N GLY A 297 25.78 -17.38 -1.23
CA GLY A 297 26.04 -18.78 -1.53
C GLY A 297 24.99 -19.80 -1.05
N ASP A 298 24.10 -19.47 -0.11
CA ASP A 298 23.17 -20.45 0.50
C ASP A 298 21.77 -20.51 -0.15
N VAL A 299 21.58 -19.86 -1.31
CA VAL A 299 20.29 -19.89 -2.04
C VAL A 299 20.06 -21.27 -2.68
N LYS A 300 19.04 -21.98 -2.20
CA LYS A 300 18.59 -23.27 -2.75
C LYS A 300 18.21 -23.12 -4.22
N ALA A 301 18.52 -24.13 -5.03
CA ALA A 301 18.15 -24.13 -6.45
C ALA A 301 16.63 -24.01 -6.62
N PRO A 302 16.14 -23.24 -7.62
CA PRO A 302 14.71 -23.07 -7.85
C PRO A 302 14.02 -24.40 -8.17
N PRO A 303 12.67 -24.45 -8.13
CA PRO A 303 11.92 -25.63 -8.58
C PRO A 303 12.37 -26.11 -9.96
N THR A 304 12.57 -27.41 -10.13
CA THR A 304 12.89 -27.96 -11.45
C THR A 304 11.62 -27.98 -12.30
N VAL A 305 11.69 -27.37 -13.49
CA VAL A 305 10.61 -27.43 -14.47
C VAL A 305 10.91 -28.49 -15.54
N PRO A 306 9.89 -29.13 -16.12
CA PRO A 306 10.09 -30.03 -17.24
C PRO A 306 10.81 -29.34 -18.39
N ALA A 307 11.63 -30.08 -19.15
CA ALA A 307 12.29 -29.54 -20.32
C ALA A 307 11.26 -29.03 -21.35
N PHE A 308 11.57 -27.89 -21.95
CA PHE A 308 10.76 -27.29 -23.00
C PHE A 308 10.53 -28.30 -24.14
N ALA A 309 9.28 -28.36 -24.60
CA ALA A 309 8.86 -29.20 -25.71
C ALA A 309 7.81 -28.46 -26.54
N THR A 310 8.13 -28.23 -27.81
CA THR A 310 7.18 -27.63 -28.76
C THR A 310 5.92 -28.51 -28.89
N PRO A 311 4.72 -27.93 -28.79
CA PRO A 311 3.46 -28.65 -28.97
C PRO A 311 3.35 -29.34 -30.34
N LYS A 312 2.52 -30.39 -30.40
CA LYS A 312 2.23 -31.06 -31.67
C LYS A 312 1.49 -30.10 -32.60
N LYS A 313 1.99 -29.97 -33.83
CA LYS A 313 1.38 -29.16 -34.88
C LYS A 313 -0.01 -29.68 -35.26
N ASP A 314 -0.91 -28.76 -35.56
CA ASP A 314 -2.23 -29.02 -36.13
C ASP A 314 -2.32 -28.30 -37.48
N PRO A 315 -2.16 -29.02 -38.61
CA PRO A 315 -2.15 -28.40 -39.94
C PRO A 315 -3.38 -27.55 -40.23
N LYS A 316 -4.56 -27.94 -39.72
CA LYS A 316 -5.80 -27.19 -39.95
C LYS A 316 -5.78 -25.83 -39.25
N LEU A 317 -5.13 -25.75 -38.09
CA LEU A 317 -4.93 -24.49 -37.38
C LEU A 317 -3.89 -23.63 -38.11
N THR A 318 -2.78 -24.25 -38.54
CA THR A 318 -1.73 -23.57 -39.32
C THR A 318 -2.33 -22.90 -40.56
N ASP A 319 -3.19 -23.61 -41.30
CA ASP A 319 -3.86 -23.10 -42.49
C ASP A 319 -4.74 -21.87 -42.16
N LYS A 320 -5.54 -21.94 -41.09
CA LYS A 320 -6.40 -20.82 -40.65
C LYS A 320 -5.60 -19.59 -40.23
N ILE A 321 -4.47 -19.76 -39.53
CA ILE A 321 -3.63 -18.62 -39.12
C ILE A 321 -2.96 -18.01 -40.36
N ASN A 322 -2.56 -18.83 -41.34
CA ASN A 322 -1.96 -18.34 -42.60
C ASN A 322 -2.95 -17.58 -43.51
N GLU A 323 -4.26 -17.61 -43.23
CA GLU A 323 -5.24 -16.75 -43.92
C GLU A 323 -5.06 -15.26 -43.52
N ILE A 324 -4.44 -14.99 -42.37
CA ILE A 324 -4.08 -13.63 -41.94
C ILE A 324 -2.84 -13.19 -42.73
N LYS A 325 -3.03 -12.23 -43.65
CA LYS A 325 -1.96 -11.75 -44.55
C LYS A 325 -1.15 -10.60 -43.98
N ASP A 326 -1.83 -9.70 -43.28
CA ASP A 326 -1.30 -8.48 -42.65
C ASP A 326 -2.19 -8.10 -41.46
N LEU A 327 -1.74 -7.12 -40.67
CA LEU A 327 -2.45 -6.58 -39.51
C LEU A 327 -2.92 -5.13 -39.73
N ASP A 328 -2.97 -4.64 -40.97
CA ASP A 328 -3.26 -3.21 -41.25
C ASP A 328 -4.66 -2.81 -40.75
N SER A 329 -5.61 -3.74 -40.77
CA SER A 329 -6.98 -3.50 -40.30
C SER A 329 -7.14 -3.62 -38.78
N LEU A 330 -6.13 -4.07 -38.04
CA LEU A 330 -6.26 -4.47 -36.64
C LEU A 330 -6.76 -3.34 -35.72
N GLU A 331 -6.38 -2.11 -36.01
CA GLU A 331 -6.84 -0.93 -35.28
C GLU A 331 -8.35 -0.71 -35.44
N ALA A 332 -8.91 -0.93 -36.63
CA ALA A 332 -10.33 -0.82 -36.88
C ALA A 332 -11.13 -1.88 -36.11
N PHE A 333 -10.61 -3.11 -36.05
CA PHE A 333 -11.20 -4.20 -35.26
C PHE A 333 -11.15 -3.90 -33.76
N ALA A 334 -10.01 -3.40 -33.24
CA ALA A 334 -9.88 -3.02 -31.84
C ALA A 334 -10.89 -1.92 -31.46
N LYS A 335 -11.06 -0.91 -32.32
CA LYS A 335 -12.04 0.17 -32.15
C LYS A 335 -13.48 -0.33 -32.22
N ALA A 336 -13.80 -1.23 -33.14
CA ALA A 336 -15.13 -1.83 -33.25
C ALA A 336 -15.50 -2.63 -31.99
N ALA A 337 -14.59 -3.48 -31.50
CA ALA A 337 -14.79 -4.25 -30.27
C ALA A 337 -14.95 -3.35 -29.04
N ALA A 338 -14.16 -2.27 -28.96
CA ALA A 338 -14.26 -1.29 -27.87
C ALA A 338 -15.57 -0.50 -27.90
N TYR A 339 -16.01 -0.12 -29.10
CA TYR A 339 -17.27 0.57 -29.32
C TYR A 339 -18.47 -0.29 -28.90
N ASP A 340 -18.51 -1.56 -29.33
CA ASP A 340 -19.56 -2.49 -28.92
C ASP A 340 -19.61 -2.66 -27.40
N LYS A 341 -18.45 -2.77 -26.74
CA LYS A 341 -18.36 -2.84 -25.28
C LYS A 341 -18.85 -1.56 -24.60
N ALA A 342 -18.51 -0.38 -25.12
CA ALA A 342 -18.96 0.90 -24.58
C ALA A 342 -20.48 1.08 -24.69
N ARG A 343 -21.11 0.50 -25.73
CA ARG A 343 -22.57 0.53 -25.90
C ARG A 343 -23.35 -0.34 -24.92
N GLU A 344 -22.70 -1.30 -24.28
CA GLU A 344 -23.33 -2.07 -23.19
C GLU A 344 -23.69 -1.15 -22.00
N THR A 345 -22.91 -0.08 -21.79
CA THR A 345 -23.12 0.92 -20.74
C THR A 345 -23.77 2.20 -21.26
N GLU A 346 -23.51 2.58 -22.51
CA GLU A 346 -24.08 3.77 -23.19
C GLU A 346 -24.78 3.39 -24.51
N PRO A 347 -26.04 2.89 -24.47
CA PRO A 347 -26.71 2.35 -25.66
C PRO A 347 -26.86 3.33 -26.83
N ASP A 348 -26.96 4.63 -26.53
CA ASP A 348 -27.14 5.72 -27.49
C ASP A 348 -25.82 6.27 -28.06
N LEU A 349 -24.66 5.71 -27.67
CA LEU A 349 -23.35 6.16 -28.13
C LEU A 349 -23.18 5.89 -29.63
N THR A 350 -22.91 6.95 -30.40
CA THR A 350 -22.60 6.83 -31.84
C THR A 350 -21.12 6.51 -32.05
N LEU A 351 -20.80 5.86 -33.18
CA LEU A 351 -19.42 5.52 -33.52
C LEU A 351 -18.52 6.77 -33.63
N ASP A 352 -19.01 7.85 -34.24
CA ASP A 352 -18.25 9.09 -34.37
C ASP A 352 -17.95 9.73 -33.01
N GLU A 353 -18.92 9.71 -32.09
CA GLU A 353 -18.72 10.22 -30.74
C GLU A 353 -17.74 9.36 -29.96
N PHE A 354 -17.84 8.03 -30.06
CA PHE A 354 -16.88 7.11 -29.47
C PHE A 354 -15.46 7.36 -29.99
N LEU A 355 -15.28 7.46 -31.32
CA LEU A 355 -13.97 7.70 -31.93
C LEU A 355 -13.39 9.06 -31.52
N ARG A 356 -14.22 10.08 -31.36
CA ARG A 356 -13.82 11.40 -30.85
C ARG A 356 -13.32 11.29 -29.41
N ARG A 357 -14.12 10.70 -28.51
CA ARG A 357 -13.77 10.50 -27.09
C ARG A 357 -12.52 9.64 -26.90
N SER A 358 -12.36 8.59 -27.71
CA SER A 358 -11.21 7.68 -27.64
C SER A 358 -9.84 8.36 -27.80
N ARG A 359 -9.82 9.55 -28.41
CA ARG A 359 -8.61 10.35 -28.65
C ARG A 359 -8.40 11.45 -27.61
N GLU A 360 -9.36 11.67 -26.73
CA GLU A 360 -9.21 12.59 -25.61
C GLU A 360 -8.17 12.05 -24.63
N ARG A 361 -7.58 12.93 -23.82
CA ARG A 361 -6.66 12.52 -22.76
C ARG A 361 -7.45 11.95 -21.58
N VAL A 362 -6.85 10.99 -20.89
CA VAL A 362 -7.42 10.44 -19.65
C VAL A 362 -7.61 11.57 -18.65
N ASN A 363 -8.76 11.59 -17.95
CA ASN A 363 -8.96 12.45 -16.80
C ASN A 363 -8.32 11.81 -15.55
N ASP A 364 -7.32 12.46 -14.97
CA ASP A 364 -6.63 12.03 -13.75
C ASP A 364 -7.02 12.83 -12.49
N GLU A 365 -8.00 13.75 -12.59
CA GLU A 365 -8.45 14.62 -11.49
C GLU A 365 -8.79 13.85 -10.22
N ASN A 366 -9.57 12.76 -10.32
CA ASN A 366 -9.99 11.96 -9.16
C ASN A 366 -8.80 11.29 -8.44
N VAL A 367 -7.76 10.92 -9.19
CA VAL A 367 -6.55 10.27 -8.66
C VAL A 367 -5.62 11.32 -8.04
N GLN A 368 -5.53 12.51 -8.67
CA GLN A 368 -4.83 13.65 -8.10
C GLN A 368 -5.50 14.14 -6.81
N GLU A 369 -6.84 14.17 -6.75
CA GLU A 369 -7.60 14.50 -5.54
C GLU A 369 -7.31 13.49 -4.43
N LEU A 370 -7.29 12.19 -4.75
CA LEU A 370 -6.91 11.16 -3.79
C LEU A 370 -5.47 11.34 -3.28
N GLN A 371 -4.51 11.60 -4.18
CA GLN A 371 -3.12 11.87 -3.82
C GLN A 371 -3.01 13.09 -2.89
N HIS A 372 -3.71 14.16 -3.23
CA HIS A 372 -3.72 15.39 -2.45
C HIS A 372 -4.33 15.16 -1.06
N GLY A 373 -5.47 14.47 -0.98
CA GLY A 373 -6.12 14.13 0.28
C GLY A 373 -5.26 13.26 1.19
N ILE A 374 -4.49 12.31 0.63
CA ILE A 374 -3.53 11.51 1.39
C ILE A 374 -2.39 12.37 1.91
N ALA A 375 -1.73 13.15 1.03
CA ALA A 375 -0.60 13.99 1.39
C ALA A 375 -0.94 15.02 2.50
N MET A 376 -2.17 15.55 2.48
CA MET A 376 -2.65 16.51 3.47
C MET A 376 -3.25 15.85 4.73
N ASN A 377 -3.28 14.52 4.81
CA ASN A 377 -3.99 13.76 5.86
C ASN A 377 -5.49 14.14 6.01
N ASP A 378 -6.13 14.59 4.93
CA ASP A 378 -7.48 15.19 4.90
C ASP A 378 -8.59 14.15 4.64
N LEU A 379 -8.38 12.91 5.05
CA LEU A 379 -9.32 11.81 4.82
C LEU A 379 -10.47 11.83 5.84
N ASP A 380 -11.72 11.78 5.39
CA ASP A 380 -12.84 11.52 6.30
C ASP A 380 -13.05 10.00 6.42
N VAL A 381 -12.64 9.45 7.57
CA VAL A 381 -12.70 8.01 7.84
C VAL A 381 -14.13 7.54 8.12
N LEU A 382 -14.98 8.42 8.66
CA LEU A 382 -16.34 8.09 9.07
C LEU A 382 -17.39 8.40 7.99
N ALA A 383 -17.00 9.06 6.90
CA ALA A 383 -17.87 9.28 5.75
C ALA A 383 -18.27 7.96 5.09
N VAL A 384 -19.57 7.71 5.01
CA VAL A 384 -20.16 6.56 4.32
C VAL A 384 -20.15 6.82 2.81
N ASP A 385 -19.34 6.09 2.06
CA ASP A 385 -19.41 6.10 0.60
C ASP A 385 -20.62 5.27 0.14
N ILE A 386 -21.71 5.95 -0.21
CA ILE A 386 -23.03 5.38 -0.55
C ILE A 386 -22.97 4.39 -1.74
N GLN A 387 -21.92 4.43 -2.56
CA GLN A 387 -21.72 3.55 -3.72
C GLN A 387 -20.99 2.22 -3.40
N SER A 388 -20.37 2.09 -2.23
CA SER A 388 -19.60 0.88 -1.87
C SER A 388 -20.51 -0.36 -1.70
N ASN A 389 -21.68 -0.21 -1.07
CA ASN A 389 -22.58 -1.33 -0.80
C ASN A 389 -23.19 -1.97 -2.06
N THR A 390 -23.43 -1.20 -3.13
CA THR A 390 -24.14 -1.69 -4.32
C THR A 390 -23.25 -2.45 -5.31
N VAL A 391 -21.94 -2.17 -5.32
CA VAL A 391 -20.98 -2.87 -6.19
C VAL A 391 -20.54 -4.20 -5.57
N PHE A 392 -20.37 -4.25 -4.25
CA PHE A 392 -20.00 -5.49 -3.54
C PHE A 392 -21.16 -6.49 -3.46
N GLU A 393 -22.42 -6.08 -3.21
CA GLU A 393 -23.57 -7.00 -3.21
C GLU A 393 -23.81 -7.69 -4.57
N LYS A 394 -23.59 -6.97 -5.69
CA LYS A 394 -23.65 -7.58 -7.03
C LYS A 394 -22.50 -8.55 -7.28
N THR A 395 -21.35 -8.33 -6.65
CA THR A 395 -20.17 -9.20 -6.78
C THR A 395 -20.36 -10.47 -5.95
N GLU A 396 -20.82 -10.36 -4.69
CA GLU A 396 -21.17 -11.50 -3.81
C GLU A 396 -22.29 -12.39 -4.37
N GLN A 397 -23.31 -11.82 -5.02
CA GLN A 397 -24.36 -12.64 -5.63
C GLN A 397 -23.87 -13.47 -6.84
N LEU A 398 -22.76 -13.08 -7.48
CA LEU A 398 -22.07 -13.87 -8.50
C LEU A 398 -21.09 -14.91 -7.87
N GLU A 399 -20.77 -14.81 -6.57
CA GLU A 399 -19.78 -15.65 -5.88
C GLU A 399 -20.26 -17.05 -5.49
N ASN A 400 -21.57 -17.32 -5.46
CA ASN A 400 -22.09 -18.63 -5.02
C ASN A 400 -22.01 -19.75 -6.09
N SER A 401 -21.46 -19.47 -7.27
CA SER A 401 -21.13 -20.52 -8.25
C SER A 401 -19.70 -21.00 -8.02
N ALA A 402 -19.57 -22.06 -7.21
CA ALA A 402 -18.35 -22.73 -6.80
C ALA A 402 -17.20 -22.67 -7.83
N ALA A 403 -16.27 -21.74 -7.63
CA ALA A 403 -14.94 -21.81 -8.22
C ALA A 403 -14.10 -22.78 -7.38
N GLU A 404 -13.80 -23.96 -7.93
CA GLU A 404 -12.88 -24.90 -7.29
C GLU A 404 -11.50 -24.25 -7.13
N MET A 405 -11.07 -24.05 -5.88
CA MET A 405 -9.71 -23.62 -5.58
C MET A 405 -8.72 -24.69 -6.07
N PRO A 406 -7.59 -24.30 -6.70
CA PRO A 406 -6.61 -25.27 -7.16
C PRO A 406 -6.05 -26.09 -6.00
N GLN A 407 -6.12 -27.42 -6.09
CA GLN A 407 -5.43 -28.31 -5.16
C GLN A 407 -3.92 -28.24 -5.37
N ALA A 408 -3.18 -28.10 -4.27
CA ALA A 408 -1.73 -27.96 -4.26
C ALA A 408 -1.02 -29.20 -4.85
N ALA A 409 -0.14 -28.99 -5.83
CA ALA A 409 0.97 -29.91 -6.04
C ALA A 409 2.08 -29.48 -5.09
N SER A 410 2.52 -30.40 -4.25
CA SER A 410 3.51 -30.21 -3.21
C SER A 410 4.86 -29.81 -3.79
N ASN A 411 5.30 -28.58 -3.53
CA ASN A 411 6.72 -28.33 -3.36
C ASN A 411 6.90 -27.42 -2.16
N ASN A 412 7.05 -28.02 -0.97
CA ASN A 412 7.07 -27.34 0.34
C ASN A 412 8.24 -26.35 0.52
N HIS A 413 9.11 -26.19 -0.48
CA HIS A 413 10.31 -25.38 -0.41
C HIS A 413 10.18 -23.98 -1.05
N PHE A 414 9.30 -23.77 -2.02
CA PHE A 414 9.19 -22.47 -2.70
C PHE A 414 7.74 -22.04 -2.83
N THR A 415 7.54 -20.73 -2.92
CA THR A 415 6.24 -20.15 -3.21
C THR A 415 6.36 -19.08 -4.29
N VAL A 416 5.26 -18.81 -5.00
CA VAL A 416 5.20 -17.68 -5.92
C VAL A 416 5.18 -16.39 -5.10
N LEU A 417 6.09 -15.47 -5.42
CA LEU A 417 6.20 -14.15 -4.82
C LEU A 417 5.67 -13.05 -5.74
N GLY A 418 5.63 -13.28 -7.05
CA GLY A 418 5.10 -12.33 -8.03
C GLY A 418 4.81 -12.99 -9.36
N VAL A 419 4.03 -12.31 -10.19
CA VAL A 419 3.55 -12.81 -11.48
C VAL A 419 3.59 -11.72 -12.54
N TRP A 420 3.95 -12.11 -13.77
CA TRP A 420 3.72 -11.30 -14.97
C TRP A 420 2.51 -11.82 -15.70
N ILE A 421 1.67 -10.90 -16.15
CA ILE A 421 0.41 -11.17 -16.81
C ILE A 421 0.42 -10.48 -18.18
N ALA A 422 0.03 -11.22 -19.23
CA ALA A 422 -0.26 -10.65 -20.54
C ALA A 422 -1.76 -10.75 -20.83
N ASN A 423 -2.32 -9.76 -21.52
CA ASN A 423 -3.69 -9.88 -22.00
C ASN A 423 -3.75 -10.83 -23.19
N TRP A 424 -4.91 -11.46 -23.37
CA TRP A 424 -5.11 -12.39 -24.48
C TRP A 424 -4.95 -11.74 -25.86
N SER A 425 -5.33 -10.48 -26.02
CA SER A 425 -5.18 -9.72 -27.28
C SER A 425 -3.74 -9.26 -27.55
N ASP A 426 -2.86 -9.31 -26.54
CA ASP A 426 -1.42 -9.12 -26.69
C ASP A 426 -0.72 -10.43 -27.11
N LEU A 427 -1.45 -11.56 -27.08
CA LEU A 427 -0.98 -12.88 -27.50
C LEU A 427 -1.66 -13.35 -28.80
N PHE A 428 -2.89 -12.91 -29.07
CA PHE A 428 -3.66 -13.29 -30.25
C PHE A 428 -4.18 -12.05 -31.01
N PRO A 429 -3.68 -11.75 -32.21
CA PRO A 429 -4.05 -10.51 -32.92
C PRO A 429 -5.54 -10.48 -33.26
N TRP A 430 -6.15 -11.60 -33.67
CA TRP A 430 -7.60 -11.65 -33.99
C TRP A 430 -8.53 -11.46 -32.78
N MET A 431 -7.98 -11.31 -31.57
CA MET A 431 -8.72 -10.91 -30.36
C MET A 431 -8.54 -9.42 -30.04
N ALA A 432 -8.12 -8.62 -31.02
CA ALA A 432 -7.88 -7.19 -30.84
C ALA A 432 -9.09 -6.48 -30.21
N THR A 433 -8.81 -5.65 -29.20
CA THR A 433 -9.81 -4.95 -28.40
C THR A 433 -9.27 -3.59 -27.97
N GLY A 434 -10.16 -2.68 -27.57
CA GLY A 434 -9.79 -1.48 -26.83
C GLY A 434 -9.90 -1.69 -25.33
N TYR A 435 -9.07 -0.97 -24.61
CA TYR A 435 -9.07 -0.85 -23.16
C TYR A 435 -9.40 0.59 -22.81
N LEU A 436 -10.45 0.79 -22.01
CA LEU A 436 -10.71 2.06 -21.37
C LEU A 436 -9.53 2.35 -20.43
N ASN A 437 -8.90 3.51 -20.52
CA ASN A 437 -7.84 3.93 -19.60
C ASN A 437 -8.46 4.84 -18.55
N GLU A 438 -9.16 4.23 -17.60
CA GLU A 438 -9.75 4.95 -16.48
C GLU A 438 -9.54 4.16 -15.18
N ILE A 439 -9.52 4.89 -14.07
CA ILE A 439 -9.49 4.35 -12.71
C ILE A 439 -10.88 4.58 -12.10
N ASP A 440 -11.84 3.75 -12.50
CA ASP A 440 -13.28 3.95 -12.26
C ASP A 440 -13.70 3.69 -10.81
N ASP A 441 -12.92 2.87 -10.08
CA ASP A 441 -13.20 2.50 -8.69
C ASP A 441 -12.04 2.88 -7.77
N LEU A 442 -12.03 4.15 -7.36
CA LEU A 442 -11.23 4.58 -6.22
C LEU A 442 -11.92 4.29 -4.88
N ASN A 443 -13.17 3.81 -4.85
CA ASN A 443 -13.88 3.59 -3.59
C ASN A 443 -13.23 2.46 -2.80
N SER A 444 -12.89 1.35 -3.47
CA SER A 444 -12.13 0.26 -2.82
C SER A 444 -10.76 0.72 -2.33
N THR A 445 -10.05 1.55 -3.11
CA THR A 445 -8.77 2.17 -2.72
C THR A 445 -8.95 3.10 -1.50
N ARG A 446 -9.96 3.98 -1.53
CA ARG A 446 -10.32 4.92 -0.46
C ARG A 446 -10.68 4.19 0.82
N GLU A 447 -11.46 3.12 0.75
CA GLU A 447 -11.81 2.30 1.91
C GLU A 447 -10.58 1.66 2.57
N ILE A 448 -9.64 1.13 1.78
CA ILE A 448 -8.37 0.61 2.32
C ILE A 448 -7.57 1.72 3.01
N ILE A 449 -7.48 2.89 2.38
CA ILE A 449 -6.81 4.06 2.92
C ILE A 449 -7.48 4.55 4.21
N LYS A 450 -8.82 4.57 4.29
CA LYS A 450 -9.58 4.92 5.50
C LYS A 450 -9.30 3.93 6.63
N LYS A 451 -9.29 2.61 6.36
CA LYS A 451 -8.93 1.59 7.36
C LYS A 451 -7.53 1.82 7.91
N GLN A 452 -6.56 2.11 7.05
CA GLN A 452 -5.20 2.41 7.47
C GLN A 452 -5.12 3.71 8.28
N CYS A 453 -5.84 4.75 7.85
CA CYS A 453 -5.95 6.01 8.57
C CYS A 453 -6.54 5.79 9.98
N MET A 454 -7.61 4.99 10.10
CA MET A 454 -8.22 4.64 11.39
C MET A 454 -7.25 3.92 12.33
N ILE A 455 -6.46 2.97 11.81
CA ILE A 455 -5.40 2.31 12.58
C ILE A 455 -4.43 3.34 13.13
N GLN A 456 -3.92 4.25 12.29
CA GLN A 456 -2.94 5.25 12.73
C GLN A 456 -3.55 6.28 13.70
N ASP A 457 -4.78 6.72 13.46
CA ASP A 457 -5.50 7.61 14.36
C ASP A 457 -5.63 7.00 15.77
N PHE A 458 -6.08 5.74 15.85
CA PHE A 458 -6.24 5.07 17.13
C PHE A 458 -4.92 4.86 17.87
N LEU A 459 -3.82 4.60 17.16
CA LEU A 459 -2.52 4.48 17.81
C LEU A 459 -2.00 5.83 18.30
N THR A 460 -2.24 6.90 17.52
CA THR A 460 -1.95 8.27 17.89
C THR A 460 -2.68 8.64 19.17
N LEU A 461 -4.00 8.43 19.20
CA LEU A 461 -4.84 8.72 20.36
C LEU A 461 -4.45 7.85 21.56
N ALA A 462 -4.25 6.55 21.37
CA ALA A 462 -3.81 5.66 22.42
C ALA A 462 -2.51 6.15 23.09
N LYS A 463 -1.51 6.52 22.28
CA LYS A 463 -0.25 7.05 22.78
C LYS A 463 -0.44 8.38 23.51
N THR A 464 -1.22 9.30 22.95
CA THR A 464 -1.52 10.59 23.57
C THR A 464 -2.12 10.41 24.96
N TYR A 465 -3.11 9.53 25.13
CA TYR A 465 -3.72 9.32 26.45
C TYR A 465 -2.84 8.53 27.41
N TYR A 466 -1.99 7.60 26.94
CA TYR A 466 -0.96 7.01 27.80
C TYR A 466 0.10 8.02 28.24
N MET A 467 0.49 8.95 27.37
CA MET A 467 1.40 10.05 27.72
C MET A 467 0.76 10.99 28.73
N LEU A 468 -0.55 11.24 28.59
CA LEU A 468 -1.32 12.06 29.52
C LEU A 468 -1.43 11.37 30.89
N GLU A 469 -1.72 10.07 30.95
CA GLU A 469 -1.69 9.27 32.18
C GLU A 469 -0.33 9.40 32.91
N ALA A 470 0.76 9.25 32.16
CA ALA A 470 2.11 9.33 32.73
C ALA A 470 2.44 10.71 33.34
N THR A 471 1.66 11.75 33.05
CA THR A 471 1.84 13.06 33.69
C THR A 471 1.35 13.12 35.13
N GLY A 472 0.48 12.20 35.53
CA GLY A 472 -0.20 12.23 36.83
C GLY A 472 -1.22 13.38 36.97
N ILE A 473 -1.67 13.97 35.86
CA ILE A 473 -2.83 14.87 35.84
C ILE A 473 -4.10 14.05 36.08
N SER A 474 -5.05 14.58 36.86
CA SER A 474 -6.32 13.90 37.09
C SER A 474 -7.21 13.96 35.85
N ASN A 475 -7.81 12.82 35.47
CA ASN A 475 -8.81 12.74 34.42
C ASN A 475 -10.14 13.41 34.81
N GLU A 476 -10.45 13.47 36.11
CA GLU A 476 -11.66 14.11 36.64
C GLU A 476 -11.70 15.61 36.34
N ASP A 477 -10.52 16.24 36.36
CA ASP A 477 -10.36 17.68 36.08
C ASP A 477 -10.82 18.08 34.68
N PHE A 478 -10.82 17.12 33.75
CA PHE A 478 -11.25 17.29 32.36
C PHE A 478 -12.57 16.57 32.05
N GLN A 479 -13.24 16.03 33.08
CA GLN A 479 -14.48 15.25 32.94
C GLN A 479 -14.33 14.07 31.97
N MET A 480 -13.22 13.34 32.09
CA MET A 480 -12.88 12.24 31.21
C MET A 480 -12.90 10.91 31.94
N ALA A 481 -13.23 9.82 31.23
CA ALA A 481 -12.83 8.49 31.64
C ALA A 481 -11.31 8.42 31.92
N ASP A 482 -10.91 7.40 32.69
CA ASP A 482 -9.51 7.10 32.99
C ASP A 482 -8.65 7.11 31.72
N PHE A 483 -7.52 7.82 31.75
CA PHE A 483 -6.70 8.02 30.55
C PHE A 483 -6.10 6.69 30.06
N ALA A 484 -5.70 5.79 30.96
CA ALA A 484 -5.22 4.48 30.59
C ALA A 484 -6.34 3.62 29.96
N GLN A 485 -7.58 3.71 30.43
CA GLN A 485 -8.74 3.04 29.84
C GLN A 485 -9.05 3.56 28.44
N LEU A 486 -9.06 4.88 28.23
CA LEU A 486 -9.21 5.49 26.90
C LEU A 486 -8.13 4.99 25.95
N ALA A 487 -6.87 5.01 26.40
CA ALA A 487 -5.75 4.57 25.60
C ALA A 487 -5.82 3.09 25.21
N ARG A 488 -6.16 2.20 26.16
CA ARG A 488 -6.38 0.77 25.89
C ARG A 488 -7.52 0.54 24.90
N THR A 489 -8.59 1.32 24.99
CA THR A 489 -9.75 1.21 24.09
C THR A 489 -9.31 1.45 22.64
N PHE A 490 -8.60 2.55 22.38
CA PHE A 490 -8.10 2.86 21.05
C PHE A 490 -7.09 1.81 20.55
N SER A 491 -6.13 1.39 21.38
CA SER A 491 -5.14 0.38 21.00
C SER A 491 -5.77 -0.97 20.64
N THR A 492 -6.73 -1.43 21.45
CA THR A 492 -7.48 -2.67 21.20
C THR A 492 -8.24 -2.60 19.89
N GLN A 493 -8.88 -1.46 19.61
CA GLN A 493 -9.61 -1.25 18.37
C GLN A 493 -8.68 -1.16 17.15
N ALA A 494 -7.49 -0.56 17.27
CA ALA A 494 -6.48 -0.60 16.22
C ALA A 494 -6.05 -2.03 15.86
N ALA A 495 -5.81 -2.88 16.88
CA ALA A 495 -5.52 -4.29 16.67
C ALA A 495 -6.68 -5.02 15.97
N TYR A 496 -7.93 -4.71 16.36
CA TYR A 496 -9.11 -5.31 15.74
C TYR A 496 -9.24 -4.97 14.26
N VAL A 497 -9.02 -3.71 13.86
CA VAL A 497 -9.03 -3.32 12.44
C VAL A 497 -7.99 -4.11 11.66
N ARG A 498 -6.79 -4.33 12.21
CA ARG A 498 -5.73 -5.12 11.55
C ARG A 498 -6.12 -6.59 11.36
N GLU A 499 -6.67 -7.22 12.39
CA GLU A 499 -7.06 -8.64 12.33
C GLU A 499 -8.20 -8.90 11.33
N ARG A 500 -9.01 -7.88 11.06
CA ARG A 500 -10.19 -7.92 10.18
C ARG A 500 -10.10 -6.89 9.08
N PHE A 501 -8.89 -6.66 8.59
CA PHE A 501 -8.64 -5.61 7.60
C PHE A 501 -9.44 -5.81 6.31
N ASP A 502 -9.70 -7.08 5.96
CA ASP A 502 -10.48 -7.46 4.79
C ASP A 502 -12.01 -7.29 4.97
N ASP A 503 -12.51 -7.15 6.21
CA ASP A 503 -13.95 -7.03 6.48
C ASP A 503 -14.48 -5.67 6.00
N HIS A 504 -15.59 -5.66 5.27
CA HIS A 504 -16.16 -4.44 4.67
C HIS A 504 -16.72 -3.45 5.69
N ASP A 505 -17.29 -3.94 6.79
CA ASP A 505 -17.94 -3.14 7.83
C ASP A 505 -17.00 -2.78 8.99
N VAL A 506 -15.71 -3.11 8.88
CA VAL A 506 -14.76 -3.02 10.01
C VAL A 506 -14.67 -1.62 10.62
N ILE A 507 -14.71 -0.56 9.80
CA ILE A 507 -14.66 0.84 10.30
C ILE A 507 -15.85 1.11 11.21
N GLN A 508 -17.07 0.84 10.73
CA GLN A 508 -18.30 1.09 11.48
C GLN A 508 -18.38 0.19 12.72
N THR A 509 -18.02 -1.08 12.59
CA THR A 509 -18.02 -2.05 13.68
C THR A 509 -17.05 -1.62 14.79
N VAL A 510 -15.85 -1.16 14.44
CA VAL A 510 -14.86 -0.71 15.41
C VAL A 510 -15.24 0.62 16.05
N TYR A 511 -15.75 1.57 15.28
CA TYR A 511 -16.27 2.83 15.82
C TYR A 511 -17.37 2.58 16.87
N ASN A 512 -18.30 1.65 16.58
CA ASN A 512 -19.38 1.29 17.50
C ASN A 512 -18.91 0.56 18.77
N ARG A 513 -17.71 -0.04 18.74
CA ARG A 513 -17.09 -0.73 19.88
C ARG A 513 -16.29 0.21 20.80
N LEU A 514 -15.99 1.43 20.36
CA LEU A 514 -15.42 2.45 21.22
C LEU A 514 -16.40 2.79 22.36
N GLY A 515 -15.87 3.06 23.56
CA GLY A 515 -16.68 3.63 24.64
C GLY A 515 -17.17 5.04 24.30
N ALA A 516 -18.23 5.52 24.97
CA ALA A 516 -18.89 6.79 24.65
C ALA A 516 -17.93 8.00 24.61
N ASP A 517 -17.01 8.10 25.56
CA ASP A 517 -16.00 9.17 25.59
C ASP A 517 -15.01 9.05 24.42
N ALA A 518 -14.54 7.82 24.14
CA ALA A 518 -13.63 7.55 23.04
C ALA A 518 -14.27 7.84 21.66
N GLN A 519 -15.56 7.56 21.49
CA GLN A 519 -16.33 7.92 20.28
C GLN A 519 -16.37 9.43 20.07
N LYS A 520 -16.71 10.20 21.12
CA LYS A 520 -16.74 11.68 21.05
C LYS A 520 -15.37 12.24 20.69
N ILE A 521 -14.31 11.75 21.35
CA ILE A 521 -12.93 12.13 21.07
C ILE A 521 -12.57 11.83 19.61
N TYR A 522 -12.84 10.62 19.13
CA TYR A 522 -12.49 10.22 17.77
C TYR A 522 -13.28 10.99 16.72
N THR A 523 -14.55 11.30 17.00
CA THR A 523 -15.37 12.14 16.11
C THR A 523 -14.73 13.50 15.88
N VAL A 524 -14.26 14.14 16.95
CA VAL A 524 -13.58 15.44 16.88
C VAL A 524 -12.21 15.32 16.21
N TRP A 525 -11.46 14.25 16.49
CA TRP A 525 -10.19 13.97 15.80
C TRP A 525 -10.38 13.82 14.28
N ASN A 526 -11.41 13.08 13.85
CA ASN A 526 -11.74 12.89 12.44
C ASN A 526 -12.31 14.15 11.77
N ASP A 527 -12.95 15.05 12.52
CA ASP A 527 -13.45 16.34 12.02
C ASP A 527 -12.34 17.41 11.90
N ILE A 528 -11.32 17.35 12.77
CA ILE A 528 -10.17 18.26 12.78
C ILE A 528 -8.94 17.55 12.20
N LYS A 529 -9.09 17.16 10.93
CA LYS A 529 -8.17 16.26 10.22
C LYS A 529 -6.71 16.75 10.21
N PHE A 530 -6.47 18.06 10.18
CA PHE A 530 -5.11 18.62 10.21
C PHE A 530 -4.32 18.26 11.47
N LEU A 531 -4.98 17.85 12.56
CA LEU A 531 -4.29 17.38 13.77
C LEU A 531 -3.52 16.07 13.54
N ARG A 532 -3.90 15.29 12.52
CA ARG A 532 -3.11 14.13 12.09
C ARG A 532 -1.69 14.57 11.76
N SER A 533 -1.51 15.68 11.04
CA SER A 533 -0.20 16.23 10.72
C SER A 533 0.61 16.73 11.92
N ALA A 534 0.15 16.57 13.17
CA ALA A 534 0.97 16.79 14.38
C ALA A 534 1.90 15.59 14.68
N GLU A 535 2.45 14.93 13.68
CA GLU A 535 3.29 13.72 13.82
C GLU A 535 4.54 13.96 14.68
N LEU A 536 5.10 15.18 14.63
CA LEU A 536 6.23 15.64 15.45
C LEU A 536 5.79 16.59 16.58
N GLY A 537 4.50 16.60 16.90
CA GLY A 537 3.86 17.51 17.84
C GLY A 537 3.49 18.86 17.23
N LEU A 538 3.09 19.78 18.11
CA LEU A 538 2.73 21.14 17.76
C LEU A 538 3.91 22.09 18.00
N GLY A 539 4.33 22.78 16.93
CA GLY A 539 5.22 23.92 17.01
C GLY A 539 4.49 25.12 17.59
N VAL A 540 5.01 25.71 18.66
CA VAL A 540 4.38 26.85 19.32
C VAL A 540 5.06 28.14 18.86
N LEU A 541 4.28 29.08 18.34
CA LEU A 541 4.76 30.37 17.88
C LEU A 541 3.96 31.50 18.56
N TYR A 542 4.63 32.28 19.38
CA TYR A 542 4.10 33.50 19.96
C TYR A 542 4.39 34.69 19.05
N LYS A 543 3.36 35.43 18.64
CA LYS A 543 3.46 36.63 17.81
C LYS A 543 3.01 37.85 18.60
N GLU A 544 3.94 38.72 18.98
CA GLU A 544 3.59 39.96 19.67
C GLU A 544 2.82 40.88 18.71
N SER A 545 1.55 41.16 19.04
CA SER A 545 0.69 42.05 18.26
C SER A 545 1.38 43.39 17.95
N GLY A 546 1.54 43.72 16.66
CA GLY A 546 2.13 44.97 16.17
C GLY A 546 3.63 44.95 15.86
N LYS A 547 4.34 43.81 16.03
CA LYS A 547 5.79 43.69 15.70
C LYS A 547 6.09 42.42 14.91
N LYS A 548 6.37 42.56 13.60
CA LYS A 548 6.74 41.44 12.71
C LYS A 548 8.06 40.73 13.08
N SER A 549 8.91 41.32 13.94
CA SER A 549 10.27 40.85 14.23
C SER A 549 10.45 40.14 15.59
N SER A 550 9.36 39.86 16.34
CA SER A 550 9.44 39.22 17.66
C SER A 550 8.67 37.89 17.75
N GLU A 551 8.71 37.09 16.68
CA GLU A 551 8.19 35.72 16.74
C GLU A 551 9.09 34.85 17.63
N LYS A 552 8.48 34.20 18.63
CA LYS A 552 9.20 33.40 19.63
C LYS A 552 8.63 32.00 19.82
N SER A 553 9.48 31.04 20.16
CA SER A 553 9.13 29.67 20.49
C SER A 553 9.81 29.19 21.78
N ILE A 554 9.49 27.97 22.23
CA ILE A 554 9.80 27.43 23.56
C ILE A 554 11.20 26.80 23.58
N LYS A 555 12.08 27.28 24.45
CA LYS A 555 13.40 26.67 24.70
C LYS A 555 13.37 25.65 25.83
N ASP A 556 14.38 24.78 25.86
CA ASP A 556 14.57 23.76 26.89
C ASP A 556 15.07 24.29 28.23
N THR A 557 15.60 25.52 28.26
CA THR A 557 16.03 26.17 29.50
C THR A 557 14.84 26.49 30.39
N ILE A 558 14.84 25.98 31.63
CA ILE A 558 13.90 26.37 32.67
C ILE A 558 14.37 27.68 33.30
N LYS A 559 13.56 28.73 33.19
CA LYS A 559 13.79 30.04 33.79
C LYS A 559 13.41 30.08 35.27
N LYS A 560 12.31 29.40 35.64
CA LYS A 560 11.76 29.40 37.01
C LYS A 560 10.87 28.19 37.24
N ALA A 561 10.86 27.68 38.46
CA ALA A 561 9.86 26.71 38.93
C ALA A 561 9.29 27.18 40.27
N ASP A 562 7.96 27.32 40.35
CA ASP A 562 7.23 27.76 41.54
C ASP A 562 6.31 26.65 42.03
N HIS A 563 6.07 26.61 43.34
CA HIS A 563 5.06 25.76 43.96
C HIS A 563 3.98 26.68 44.54
N VAL A 564 2.78 26.65 43.96
CA VAL A 564 1.65 27.52 44.35
C VAL A 564 0.42 26.64 44.52
N ASP A 565 -0.28 26.79 45.64
CA ASP A 565 -1.55 26.09 45.93
C ASP A 565 -1.53 24.57 45.68
N GLY A 566 -0.40 23.91 46.02
CA GLY A 566 -0.27 22.45 45.91
C GLY A 566 0.10 21.91 44.51
N PHE A 567 0.29 22.78 43.50
CA PHE A 567 0.77 22.38 42.18
C PHE A 567 2.06 23.11 41.80
N THR A 568 2.88 22.47 40.96
CA THR A 568 4.11 23.05 40.41
C THR A 568 3.81 23.80 39.11
N ARG A 569 4.34 25.02 38.98
CA ARG A 569 4.38 25.80 37.74
C ARG A 569 5.82 25.90 37.26
N VAL A 570 6.07 25.62 36.00
CA VAL A 570 7.40 25.70 35.38
C VAL A 570 7.36 26.68 34.23
N TRP A 571 8.33 27.60 34.21
CA TRP A 571 8.52 28.58 33.15
C TRP A 571 9.75 28.22 32.33
N HIS A 572 9.56 28.01 31.04
CA HIS A 572 10.60 27.82 30.05
C HIS A 572 10.96 29.17 29.40
N GLU A 573 12.24 29.35 29.08
CA GLU A 573 12.68 30.49 28.27
C GLU A 573 12.05 30.46 26.87
N THR A 574 11.89 31.64 26.27
CA THR A 574 11.51 31.78 24.87
C THR A 574 12.68 32.25 24.02
N GLY A 575 12.74 31.81 22.77
CA GLY A 575 13.77 32.20 21.81
C GLY A 575 13.16 32.66 20.49
N SER A 576 13.87 33.54 19.77
CA SER A 576 13.47 33.98 18.43
C SER A 576 13.35 32.80 17.48
N CYS A 577 12.20 32.66 16.83
CA CYS A 577 11.90 31.61 15.87
C CYS A 577 11.58 32.24 14.52
N SER A 578 12.37 31.95 13.49
CA SER A 578 12.20 32.48 12.14
C SER A 578 11.33 31.55 11.31
N PHE A 579 10.13 31.23 11.79
CA PHE A 579 9.23 30.34 11.07
C PHE A 579 8.65 31.05 9.85
N LEU A 580 8.85 30.46 8.68
CA LEU A 580 8.14 30.83 7.46
C LEU A 580 7.04 29.78 7.21
N PRO A 581 5.90 30.16 6.59
CA PRO A 581 4.90 29.19 6.17
C PRO A 581 5.57 28.02 5.44
N ASP A 582 5.16 26.80 5.79
CA ASP A 582 5.67 25.52 5.27
C ASP A 582 7.13 25.16 5.61
N ASP A 583 7.90 26.06 6.25
CA ASP A 583 9.25 25.76 6.74
C ASP A 583 9.24 25.32 8.21
N TYR A 584 8.75 24.11 8.43
CA TYR A 584 8.67 23.50 9.76
C TYR A 584 10.04 23.20 10.39
N THR A 585 11.13 23.25 9.62
CA THR A 585 12.49 23.02 10.14
C THR A 585 12.92 24.07 11.16
N ALA A 586 12.31 25.27 11.11
CA ALA A 586 12.51 26.33 12.10
C ALA A 586 12.19 25.89 13.54
N PHE A 587 11.30 24.91 13.72
CA PHE A 587 10.97 24.36 15.04
C PHE A 587 11.97 23.33 15.55
N SER A 588 12.91 22.85 14.73
CA SER A 588 13.84 21.76 15.08
C SER A 588 14.51 21.96 16.44
N SER A 589 15.04 23.16 16.71
CA SER A 589 15.74 23.50 17.95
C SER A 589 14.84 23.85 19.16
N PHE A 590 13.52 23.85 19.00
CA PHE A 590 12.55 24.25 20.02
C PHE A 590 11.75 23.06 20.55
N LEU A 591 11.19 23.20 21.75
CA LEU A 591 10.30 22.20 22.35
C LEU A 591 8.90 22.29 21.72
N LYS A 592 8.29 21.11 21.54
CA LYS A 592 6.93 20.95 21.01
C LYS A 592 5.98 20.56 22.13
N VAL A 593 4.68 20.70 21.87
CA VAL A 593 3.61 20.25 22.74
C VAL A 593 2.71 19.23 22.02
N VAL A 594 1.96 18.44 22.77
CA VAL A 594 1.08 17.38 22.27
C VAL A 594 -0.37 17.78 22.51
N PRO A 595 -1.25 17.80 21.50
CA PRO A 595 -2.66 18.09 21.68
C PRO A 595 -3.40 16.89 22.28
N PHE A 596 -4.39 17.14 23.13
CA PHE A 596 -5.38 16.13 23.51
C PHE A 596 -6.78 16.73 23.49
N ILE A 597 -7.78 15.86 23.31
CA ILE A 597 -9.18 16.23 23.12
C ILE A 597 -10.00 15.69 24.31
N THR A 598 -10.95 16.46 24.83
CA THR A 598 -11.91 15.98 25.83
C THR A 598 -13.19 15.46 25.17
N PRO A 599 -14.03 14.67 25.88
CA PRO A 599 -15.33 14.25 25.36
C PRO A 599 -16.29 15.41 25.03
N ALA A 600 -16.05 16.61 25.58
CA ALA A 600 -16.79 17.83 25.24
C ALA A 600 -16.35 18.46 23.91
N GLY A 601 -15.27 17.96 23.31
CA GLY A 601 -14.65 18.54 22.11
C GLY A 601 -13.65 19.66 22.39
N ASP A 602 -13.28 19.86 23.66
CA ASP A 602 -12.29 20.86 24.03
C ASP A 602 -10.87 20.36 23.76
N ILE A 603 -10.01 21.25 23.26
CA ILE A 603 -8.64 20.91 22.91
C ILE A 603 -7.68 21.65 23.83
N TYR A 604 -6.73 20.89 24.36
CA TYR A 604 -5.65 21.37 25.21
C TYR A 604 -4.33 20.83 24.69
N ALA A 605 -3.22 21.37 25.20
CA ALA A 605 -1.90 20.83 24.90
C ALA A 605 -1.12 20.56 26.19
N PHE A 606 -0.34 19.49 26.21
CA PHE A 606 0.62 19.20 27.26
C PHE A 606 2.01 19.07 26.70
N GLY A 607 2.99 19.33 27.56
CA GLY A 607 4.31 19.74 27.14
C GLY A 607 5.39 19.35 28.14
N PRO A 608 6.56 20.02 28.03
CA PRO A 608 7.73 19.85 28.88
C PRO A 608 7.41 19.60 30.34
N SER A 609 8.20 18.75 31.00
CA SER A 609 8.01 18.40 32.41
C SER A 609 6.70 17.66 32.74
N GLN A 610 6.03 17.07 31.74
CA GLN A 610 4.75 16.36 31.90
C GLN A 610 3.67 17.27 32.51
N MET A 611 3.48 18.43 31.90
CA MET A 611 2.58 19.47 32.41
C MET A 611 1.75 20.07 31.28
N ILE A 612 0.60 20.62 31.64
CA ILE A 612 -0.33 21.25 30.69
C ILE A 612 0.19 22.63 30.31
N PHE A 613 0.09 22.98 29.04
CA PHE A 613 0.39 24.30 28.55
C PHE A 613 -0.64 25.32 29.09
N ASN A 614 -0.14 26.44 29.62
CA ASN A 614 -0.99 27.50 30.17
C ASN A 614 -0.92 28.78 29.34
N GLN A 615 0.28 29.31 29.10
CA GLN A 615 0.48 30.56 28.38
C GLN A 615 1.92 30.69 27.88
N ILE A 616 2.14 31.55 26.90
CA ILE A 616 3.46 31.98 26.44
C ILE A 616 3.45 33.48 26.22
N ASN A 617 4.53 34.13 26.66
CA ASN A 617 4.73 35.57 26.47
C ASN A 617 6.23 35.89 26.36
N ASN A 618 6.56 37.17 26.39
CA ASN A 618 7.94 37.65 26.34
C ASN A 618 8.80 37.20 27.54
N GLU A 619 8.19 36.86 28.68
CA GLU A 619 8.88 36.43 29.89
C GLU A 619 9.14 34.92 29.93
N GLY A 620 8.35 34.11 29.21
CA GLY A 620 8.53 32.67 29.13
C GLY A 620 7.26 31.92 28.68
N ALA A 621 7.38 30.60 28.52
CA ALA A 621 6.26 29.68 28.34
C ALA A 621 5.98 28.95 29.66
N MET A 622 4.75 29.01 30.15
CA MET A 622 4.33 28.43 31.43
C MET A 622 3.61 27.10 31.23
N PHE A 623 4.01 26.12 32.04
CA PHE A 623 3.38 24.80 32.15
C PHE A 623 3.05 24.48 33.60
N SER A 624 1.94 23.78 33.84
CA SER A 624 1.54 23.35 35.19
C SER A 624 0.62 22.13 35.15
N ARG A 625 0.47 21.46 36.30
CA ARG A 625 -0.54 20.40 36.49
C ARG A 625 -1.89 20.94 36.96
N ASN A 626 -2.11 22.25 36.87
CA ASN A 626 -3.36 22.86 37.31
C ASN A 626 -4.34 23.04 36.13
N PRO A 627 -5.42 22.25 36.06
CA PRO A 627 -6.40 22.29 34.97
C PRO A 627 -7.11 23.64 34.86
N SER A 628 -7.35 24.34 35.98
CA SER A 628 -8.08 25.63 35.99
C SER A 628 -7.34 26.74 35.23
N THR A 629 -6.04 26.56 35.02
CA THR A 629 -5.19 27.50 34.29
C THR A 629 -4.83 27.00 32.89
N ALA A 630 -5.30 25.82 32.48
CA ALA A 630 -4.98 25.22 31.19
C ALA A 630 -5.49 26.09 30.03
N ALA A 631 -4.66 26.27 29.00
CA ALA A 631 -5.08 26.99 27.81
C ALA A 631 -5.95 26.09 26.93
N LYS A 632 -7.26 26.32 26.99
CA LYS A 632 -8.20 25.81 25.97
C LYS A 632 -7.90 26.49 24.63
N LEU A 633 -7.62 25.67 23.62
CA LEU A 633 -7.23 26.07 22.27
C LEU A 633 -8.44 26.18 21.35
N GLU A 634 -8.37 27.13 20.42
CA GLU A 634 -9.38 27.37 19.38
C GLU A 634 -8.92 26.75 18.06
N VAL A 635 -9.86 26.18 17.31
CA VAL A 635 -9.60 25.51 16.04
C VAL A 635 -9.75 26.51 14.89
N ASP A 636 -8.70 26.68 14.10
CA ASP A 636 -8.75 27.43 12.84
C ASP A 636 -8.59 26.46 11.68
N LYS A 637 -9.71 25.96 11.16
CA LYS A 637 -9.73 25.03 10.02
C LYS A 637 -9.26 25.68 8.71
N VAL A 638 -9.39 27.00 8.58
CA VAL A 638 -8.99 27.72 7.35
C VAL A 638 -7.47 27.72 7.21
N ASN A 639 -6.77 28.01 8.31
CA ASN A 639 -5.31 28.03 8.35
C ASN A 639 -4.69 26.71 8.82
N SER A 640 -5.51 25.69 9.12
CA SER A 640 -5.07 24.38 9.62
C SER A 640 -4.19 24.45 10.88
N VAL A 641 -4.57 25.29 11.84
CA VAL A 641 -3.80 25.52 13.09
C VAL A 641 -4.71 25.56 14.32
N LEU A 642 -4.12 25.42 15.50
CA LEU A 642 -4.78 25.79 16.75
C LEU A 642 -4.30 27.16 17.24
N LYS A 643 -5.14 27.88 17.97
CA LYS A 643 -4.86 29.25 18.44
C LYS A 643 -5.22 29.46 19.91
N LYS A 644 -4.51 30.40 20.54
CA LYS A 644 -4.90 30.98 21.82
C LYS A 644 -4.42 32.44 21.89
N GLY A 645 -5.28 33.39 21.54
CA GLY A 645 -4.90 34.80 21.43
C GLY A 645 -3.75 34.99 20.44
N ASP A 646 -2.65 35.59 20.89
CA ASP A 646 -1.42 35.85 20.11
C ASP A 646 -0.53 34.60 19.87
N VAL A 647 -0.99 33.42 20.26
CA VAL A 647 -0.25 32.16 20.18
C VAL A 647 -0.86 31.28 19.10
N VAL A 648 -0.01 30.77 18.20
CA VAL A 648 -0.39 29.82 17.15
C VAL A 648 0.36 28.51 17.36
N PHE A 649 -0.36 27.41 17.18
CA PHE A 649 0.14 26.05 17.30
C PHE A 649 0.05 25.38 15.92
N TYR A 650 1.20 25.05 15.37
CA TYR A 650 1.33 24.44 14.04
C TYR A 650 1.51 22.93 14.17
N PRO A 651 0.62 22.09 13.62
CA PRO A 651 0.88 20.67 13.43
C PRO A 651 2.14 20.50 12.58
N ILE A 652 3.15 19.82 13.12
CA ILE A 652 4.41 19.59 12.41
C ILE A 652 4.40 18.19 11.77
N PRO A 653 4.36 18.09 10.43
CA PRO A 653 4.35 16.81 9.75
C PRO A 653 5.71 16.13 9.87
N PHE A 654 5.72 14.80 9.73
CA PHE A 654 6.90 13.97 9.89
C PHE A 654 7.99 14.31 8.86
N GLU A 655 7.60 14.65 7.64
CA GLU A 655 8.49 15.03 6.54
C GLU A 655 9.39 16.24 6.87
N ALA A 656 9.00 17.09 7.83
CA ALA A 656 9.81 18.22 8.29
C ALA A 656 11.18 17.79 8.83
N ALA A 657 11.34 16.54 9.25
CA ALA A 657 12.60 15.99 9.75
C ALA A 657 13.48 15.33 8.67
N LYS A 658 12.98 15.12 7.44
CA LYS A 658 13.59 14.24 6.41
C LYS A 658 15.04 14.58 6.04
N ASN A 659 15.41 15.87 6.05
CA ASN A 659 16.74 16.34 5.63
C ASN A 659 17.61 16.87 6.78
N ILE A 660 17.18 16.67 8.03
CA ILE A 660 17.91 17.12 9.21
C ILE A 660 18.89 16.02 9.61
N THR A 661 20.13 16.16 9.18
CA THR A 661 21.19 15.13 9.28
C THR A 661 21.92 15.10 10.61
N ASP A 662 21.88 16.21 11.36
CA ASP A 662 22.40 16.31 12.72
C ASP A 662 21.25 16.16 13.72
N SER A 663 21.52 15.58 14.89
CA SER A 663 20.56 15.26 15.97
C SER A 663 19.90 16.48 16.65
N SER A 664 19.39 17.44 15.86
CA SER A 664 18.94 18.75 16.30
C SER A 664 17.45 18.82 16.61
N TRP A 665 16.65 17.83 16.19
CA TRP A 665 15.22 17.81 16.46
C TRP A 665 14.95 17.57 17.95
N LYS A 666 14.50 18.63 18.64
CA LYS A 666 14.10 18.57 20.05
C LYS A 666 12.61 18.24 20.17
N GLY A 667 12.26 17.11 20.77
CA GLY A 667 10.87 16.69 20.98
C GLY A 667 10.64 15.23 20.65
N GLN A 668 9.41 14.76 20.84
CA GLN A 668 9.00 13.38 20.53
C GLN A 668 8.12 13.37 19.27
N SER A 669 8.22 12.29 18.50
CA SER A 669 7.17 11.95 17.53
C SER A 669 5.96 11.42 18.28
N ILE A 670 4.77 11.91 17.96
CA ILE A 670 3.50 11.40 18.48
C ILE A 670 3.09 10.20 17.61
N SER A 671 3.09 10.35 16.30
CA SER A 671 2.60 9.29 15.41
C SER A 671 3.16 9.45 14.00
N THR A 672 2.62 8.62 13.10
CA THR A 672 2.78 8.69 11.66
C THR A 672 1.45 8.36 10.99
N ASN A 673 1.12 9.06 9.92
CA ASN A 673 -0.14 8.88 9.20
C ASN A 673 0.09 8.33 7.80
N VAL A 674 -1.00 8.19 7.05
CA VAL A 674 -0.99 7.63 5.70
C VAL A 674 -0.07 8.43 4.76
N ALA A 675 0.02 9.76 4.92
CA ALA A 675 0.95 10.62 4.17
C ALA A 675 2.44 10.24 4.31
N SER A 676 2.82 9.59 5.41
CA SER A 676 4.21 9.17 5.64
C SER A 676 4.57 7.84 4.96
N ILE A 677 3.60 7.16 4.36
CA ILE A 677 3.80 5.85 3.74
C ILE A 677 4.25 6.04 2.29
N GLN A 678 5.56 6.17 2.08
CA GLN A 678 6.17 6.46 0.77
C GLN A 678 5.71 5.52 -0.37
N ASN A 679 5.44 4.25 -0.08
CA ASN A 679 4.95 3.31 -1.09
C ASN A 679 3.58 3.71 -1.65
N ILE A 680 2.67 4.22 -0.81
CA ILE A 680 1.35 4.70 -1.25
C ILE A 680 1.52 5.86 -2.22
N ASP A 681 2.30 6.86 -1.82
CA ASP A 681 2.56 8.04 -2.65
C ASP A 681 3.26 7.70 -3.96
N ASN A 682 4.26 6.81 -3.92
CA ASN A 682 4.97 6.36 -5.12
C ASN A 682 4.06 5.59 -6.07
N HIS A 683 3.19 4.70 -5.56
CA HIS A 683 2.25 3.96 -6.38
C HIS A 683 1.22 4.89 -7.05
N ILE A 684 0.66 5.84 -6.30
CA ILE A 684 -0.29 6.81 -6.84
C ILE A 684 0.39 7.75 -7.84
N ALA A 685 1.60 8.24 -7.53
CA ALA A 685 2.37 9.08 -8.44
C ALA A 685 2.73 8.35 -9.75
N ASN A 686 3.09 7.07 -9.66
CA ASN A 686 3.36 6.24 -10.84
C ASN A 686 2.10 6.00 -11.68
N ALA A 687 0.94 5.79 -11.03
CA ALA A 687 -0.34 5.71 -11.72
C ALA A 687 -0.68 7.02 -12.46
N ILE A 688 -0.55 8.16 -11.79
CA ILE A 688 -0.76 9.50 -12.40
C ILE A 688 0.18 9.71 -13.59
N LYS A 689 1.47 9.35 -13.43
CA LYS A 689 2.44 9.45 -14.51
C LYS A 689 2.05 8.59 -15.71
N ALA A 690 1.60 7.35 -15.47
CA ALA A 690 1.13 6.45 -16.52
C ALA A 690 -0.14 6.99 -17.21
N MET A 691 -1.02 7.69 -16.48
CA MET A 691 -2.25 8.29 -17.02
C MET A 691 -1.98 9.44 -17.99
N LYS A 692 -1.04 10.33 -17.66
CA LYS A 692 -0.76 11.56 -18.43
C LYS A 692 -0.43 11.31 -19.90
N ASP A 693 0.22 10.19 -20.18
CA ASP A 693 0.69 9.87 -21.53
C ASP A 693 -0.35 9.10 -22.36
N LEU A 694 -1.49 8.71 -21.77
CA LEU A 694 -2.52 7.90 -22.40
C LEU A 694 -3.72 8.73 -22.89
N ASN A 695 -4.43 8.17 -23.88
CA ASN A 695 -5.75 8.65 -24.28
C ASN A 695 -6.83 7.93 -23.47
N VAL A 696 -8.10 8.33 -23.53
CA VAL A 696 -9.22 7.64 -22.85
C VAL A 696 -9.29 6.16 -23.24
N TYR A 697 -8.92 5.80 -24.48
CA TYR A 697 -8.77 4.40 -24.88
C TYR A 697 -7.36 4.09 -25.37
N SER A 698 -6.85 2.94 -24.94
CA SER A 698 -5.72 2.24 -25.55
C SER A 698 -6.26 1.13 -26.45
N PHE A 699 -5.60 0.82 -27.55
CA PHE A 699 -6.00 -0.27 -28.43
C PHE A 699 -4.92 -1.34 -28.46
N SER A 700 -5.29 -2.61 -28.26
CA SER A 700 -4.31 -3.72 -28.28
C SER A 700 -3.62 -3.85 -29.63
N SER A 701 -4.22 -3.31 -30.70
CA SER A 701 -3.62 -3.27 -32.03
C SER A 701 -2.27 -2.56 -32.07
N SER A 702 -2.04 -1.57 -31.21
CA SER A 702 -0.76 -0.84 -31.16
C SER A 702 0.37 -1.67 -30.53
N ASN A 703 0.06 -2.82 -29.94
CA ASN A 703 1.05 -3.70 -29.32
C ASN A 703 1.63 -4.71 -30.33
N TRP A 704 1.11 -4.75 -31.56
CA TRP A 704 1.56 -5.63 -32.63
C TRP A 704 2.40 -4.86 -33.64
N ASP A 705 3.46 -5.51 -34.15
CA ASP A 705 4.19 -5.00 -35.32
C ASP A 705 3.27 -5.12 -36.54
N PRO A 706 3.01 -4.04 -37.30
CA PRO A 706 2.25 -4.10 -38.55
C PRO A 706 2.81 -5.09 -39.56
N ASN A 707 4.12 -5.37 -39.51
CA ASN A 707 4.80 -6.31 -40.39
C ASN A 707 4.81 -7.75 -39.89
N TRP A 708 4.20 -8.03 -38.71
CA TRP A 708 4.15 -9.36 -38.12
C TRP A 708 3.58 -10.38 -39.10
N ARG A 709 4.19 -11.58 -39.14
CA ARG A 709 3.74 -12.68 -39.98
C ARG A 709 3.37 -13.91 -39.16
N PRO A 710 2.33 -14.68 -39.56
CA PRO A 710 1.94 -15.96 -38.95
C PRO A 710 3.06 -16.98 -38.67
N LYS A 711 4.16 -16.91 -39.44
CA LYS A 711 5.26 -17.87 -39.39
C LYS A 711 6.35 -17.49 -38.40
N GLU A 712 6.34 -16.27 -37.90
CA GLU A 712 7.32 -15.75 -36.95
C GLU A 712 7.01 -16.26 -35.54
N SER A 713 8.06 -16.50 -34.75
CA SER A 713 7.90 -16.75 -33.32
C SER A 713 7.45 -15.46 -32.62
N TYR A 714 6.90 -15.57 -31.42
CA TYR A 714 6.75 -14.41 -30.56
C TYR A 714 8.13 -13.82 -30.22
N SER A 715 8.16 -12.53 -29.88
CA SER A 715 9.30 -11.89 -29.23
C SER A 715 8.88 -11.54 -27.82
N ILE A 716 9.48 -12.16 -26.82
CA ILE A 716 9.05 -11.97 -25.42
C ILE A 716 9.18 -10.52 -24.96
N SER A 717 10.16 -9.79 -25.49
CA SER A 717 10.38 -8.36 -25.26
C SER A 717 9.30 -7.46 -25.86
N ALA A 718 8.58 -7.93 -26.89
CA ALA A 718 7.52 -7.18 -27.57
C ALA A 718 6.14 -7.38 -26.91
N ILE A 719 5.98 -8.41 -26.07
CA ILE A 719 4.71 -8.69 -25.40
C ILE A 719 4.51 -7.69 -24.26
N LYS A 720 3.45 -6.88 -24.39
CA LYS A 720 2.99 -6.00 -23.31
C LYS A 720 2.53 -6.84 -22.13
N ARG A 721 2.99 -6.47 -20.94
CA ARG A 721 2.79 -7.22 -19.70
C ARG A 721 2.59 -6.30 -18.51
N GLN A 722 1.94 -6.83 -17.48
CA GLN A 722 1.77 -6.18 -16.18
C GLN A 722 2.35 -7.08 -15.10
N TYR A 723 2.95 -6.49 -14.07
CA TYR A 723 3.51 -7.22 -12.94
C TYR A 723 2.68 -6.99 -11.68
N ILE A 724 2.50 -8.04 -10.89
CA ILE A 724 1.97 -7.98 -9.52
C ILE A 724 2.82 -8.90 -8.64
N GLY A 725 3.36 -8.42 -7.52
CA GLY A 725 4.17 -9.26 -6.63
C GLY A 725 4.48 -8.69 -5.26
N LEU A 726 4.69 -9.56 -4.28
CA LEU A 726 5.26 -9.27 -2.95
C LEU A 726 6.73 -8.80 -2.99
N VAL A 727 7.32 -8.76 -4.18
CA VAL A 727 8.68 -8.30 -4.48
C VAL A 727 8.60 -7.39 -5.68
N ASP A 728 9.47 -6.40 -5.79
CA ASP A 728 9.46 -5.44 -6.92
C ASP A 728 9.82 -6.09 -8.26
N ASP A 729 9.36 -5.50 -9.37
CA ASP A 729 9.70 -5.88 -10.75
C ASP A 729 11.13 -5.42 -11.13
N ASN A 730 12.14 -5.87 -10.40
CA ASN A 730 13.54 -5.48 -10.60
C ASN A 730 14.32 -6.47 -11.47
N LEU A 731 13.63 -7.46 -12.06
CA LEU A 731 14.26 -8.57 -12.75
C LEU A 731 14.25 -8.34 -14.26
N ASN A 732 15.42 -8.13 -14.86
CA ASN A 732 15.58 -7.83 -16.28
C ASN A 732 15.48 -9.08 -17.19
N ILE A 733 14.47 -9.92 -16.95
CA ILE A 733 14.35 -11.25 -17.58
C ILE A 733 13.72 -11.16 -18.97
N PHE A 734 12.96 -10.10 -19.20
CA PHE A 734 12.16 -9.90 -20.39
C PHE A 734 12.67 -8.76 -21.29
N GLY A 735 13.88 -8.26 -21.03
CA GLY A 735 14.57 -7.22 -21.82
C GLY A 735 14.13 -5.80 -21.51
#